data_AF-A0A1F3CAM3-F1
#
_entry.id   AF-A0A1F3CAM3-F1
#
_cell.length_a   1.000
_cell.length_b   1.000
_cell.length_c   1.000
_cell.angle_alpha   90.00
_cell.angle_beta   90.00
_cell.angle_gamma   90.00
#
_symmetry.space_group_name_H-M   'P 1'
#
loop_
_entity.id
_entity.type
_entity.pdbx_description
1 polymer ?
#
loop_
_entity_poly.entity_id
_entity_poly.type
_entity_poly.pdbx_seq_one_letter_code
_entity_poly.pdbx_strand_id
1 'polypeptide(L)'
;MKNIFTILAFIVACNIYLHAQTSVPGGTVSGNWTVTSSPYLVQGSLLIQTGQTLTIDPGVEIVFQGQYQLYVQGRILALGNETDSIIFNASNTASGWAGIRFDNTPTTNDTSQFLFCKILYAKNSNLFSTGKGGGIYINNFPKVSISHCSFRNCSSSSAGGGIYSNSTLSISYSHFSGNSTSGEGGAIYLQCTSGAKIINSVFSYNTCSGKGGGVSIAGVVMTGCNVNNNTSTSWGGGICYGNNVNLTTNSVVYNSSNQASGGGINGENAGSSSICSGNIIAYNQGGAGGGICGSGLILQNEIHHNTCSSGGGVALGHGGTLNKNNIYNNTCTQKGGGIWSWGNQTTITNNQIYNNTSNLDGGGICYRGEGVLTDNLIANNTSVSGGGLYLQSGYTNISILNNTIVNNATQNGGCFYAEDNNSPEFKNCVIWGNTASSNGQQFYLSTQYCQPIFYNCDIQGGSTSFFTNGNFYIGTYQNNIDVNPLFTSPTTGSGSLFDASTADFSLQNSSPCINSGDSVTYPTTDIAGNPRVVGCIIDMGAYENQTIPAYIPTVSASGTTTFCQGDSVVLTSSFITGNLWSNGDTTQSITVKTGGTYYNGTCSETGNAITVTVIPAPTIIISTGGNTSFCQGDSVVLIANDANVQYIKFESYYSSDNGQVNVYEIEAYQNGVNIALNKQGYANSYESGDWQSNGKNAVDGNSGSRWSSQRNDPGPDTINPHFIVIDLGQVYYDLDSIRIKLSNWYQTFSVLKSVNNTDWVKIGSGLNITGVSTYNVIGSGIGISYLWNNLDTTQSIIATQSGSYFVLATNIFGCFSTSSTTSVTVNSIPATPVISVSSFVLTSNSSTGNQWYNSAGIINGANSQNYTATSDNTYYVIVTENGCSSAQSNSIIVLGTNIEQSISASNGFVIYPNPVKNELYIKTNNLASSQKFEIVNNIGQVVYNSTVNQSTVVDMSALPSGVYSIKMFVGNEAVCKRFVKE
;
A
#
# COMPACT_ATOMS: atom_id res chain seq x y z
N MET A 1 34.74 50.34 -96.59
CA MET A 1 35.83 50.96 -95.80
C MET A 1 35.49 50.77 -94.32
N LYS A 2 36.44 50.20 -93.55
CA LYS A 2 36.41 49.95 -92.08
C LYS A 2 35.36 48.90 -91.62
N ASN A 3 35.68 47.70 -91.14
CA ASN A 3 36.87 47.18 -90.46
C ASN A 3 36.97 45.65 -90.69
N ILE A 4 37.85 45.23 -91.59
CA ILE A 4 38.24 43.83 -91.85
C ILE A 4 39.41 43.38 -90.94
N PHE A 5 39.74 44.13 -89.88
CA PHE A 5 40.96 43.95 -89.09
C PHE A 5 40.78 43.40 -87.66
N THR A 6 39.64 42.77 -87.34
CA THR A 6 39.42 42.21 -85.99
C THR A 6 39.14 40.71 -85.97
N ILE A 7 39.46 40.00 -87.06
CA ILE A 7 39.40 38.51 -87.14
C ILE A 7 40.81 37.89 -86.99
N LEU A 8 41.88 38.71 -86.92
CA LEU A 8 43.27 38.23 -86.85
C LEU A 8 43.95 38.35 -85.47
N ALA A 9 43.21 38.66 -84.41
CA ALA A 9 43.76 38.82 -83.04
C ALA A 9 43.18 37.84 -81.99
N PHE A 10 42.36 36.87 -82.41
CA PHE A 10 41.87 35.76 -81.57
C PHE A 10 42.47 34.40 -81.98
N ILE A 11 43.63 34.45 -82.64
CA ILE A 11 44.51 33.32 -82.90
C ILE A 11 45.84 33.72 -82.26
N VAL A 12 46.43 32.84 -81.46
CA VAL A 12 47.62 33.03 -80.59
C VAL A 12 47.32 33.50 -79.15
N ALA A 13 46.62 32.65 -78.40
CA ALA A 13 47.05 32.16 -77.08
C ALA A 13 46.22 30.93 -76.65
N CYS A 14 45.78 30.11 -77.60
CA CYS A 14 45.47 28.72 -77.26
C CYS A 14 46.83 28.03 -77.22
N ASN A 15 47.46 28.02 -76.04
CA ASN A 15 48.48 27.03 -75.75
C ASN A 15 47.78 25.67 -75.83
N ILE A 16 47.69 25.14 -77.04
CA ILE A 16 47.56 23.71 -77.26
C ILE A 16 48.89 23.17 -76.74
N TYR A 17 48.96 22.92 -75.42
CA TYR A 17 49.95 22.01 -74.90
C TYR A 17 49.63 20.68 -75.59
N LEU A 18 50.38 20.39 -76.66
CA LEU A 18 50.59 19.03 -77.13
C LEU A 18 51.27 18.31 -75.97
N HIS A 19 50.47 17.85 -75.01
CA HIS A 19 50.97 16.98 -73.95
C HIS A 19 51.51 15.73 -74.64
N ALA A 20 52.75 15.37 -74.33
CA ALA A 20 53.38 14.20 -74.92
C ALA A 20 52.67 12.98 -74.36
N GLN A 21 51.89 12.28 -75.21
CA GLN A 21 51.35 10.98 -74.85
C GLN A 21 52.50 10.06 -74.38
N THR A 22 52.31 9.38 -73.26
CA THR A 22 53.33 8.48 -72.72
C THR A 22 52.89 7.04 -72.89
N SER A 23 53.62 6.27 -73.69
CA SER A 23 53.37 4.83 -73.83
C SER A 23 53.97 4.06 -72.65
N VAL A 24 53.18 3.24 -71.97
CA VAL A 24 53.61 2.41 -70.83
C VAL A 24 53.46 0.94 -71.20
N PRO A 25 54.53 0.23 -71.61
CA PRO A 25 54.45 -1.12 -72.19
C PRO A 25 54.01 -2.23 -71.21
N GLY A 26 53.97 -1.96 -69.91
CA GLY A 26 53.72 -2.95 -68.85
C GLY A 26 54.96 -3.20 -67.99
N GLY A 27 54.78 -3.81 -66.81
CA GLY A 27 55.86 -4.12 -65.86
C GLY A 27 55.89 -3.22 -64.62
N THR A 28 57.05 -3.14 -63.96
CA THR A 28 57.21 -2.37 -62.72
C THR A 28 57.14 -0.87 -62.97
N VAL A 29 56.38 -0.15 -62.13
CA VAL A 29 56.26 1.31 -62.15
C VAL A 29 56.43 1.91 -60.75
N SER A 30 57.06 3.08 -60.68
CA SER A 30 57.21 3.91 -59.47
C SER A 30 57.53 5.36 -59.86
N GLY A 31 57.68 6.24 -58.88
CA GLY A 31 58.01 7.65 -59.11
C GLY A 31 56.77 8.54 -59.23
N ASN A 32 56.88 9.64 -59.97
CA ASN A 32 55.78 10.59 -60.14
C ASN A 32 55.24 10.60 -61.57
N TRP A 33 53.92 10.51 -61.71
CA TRP A 33 53.22 10.69 -62.97
C TRP A 33 52.58 12.08 -63.01
N THR A 34 52.90 12.85 -64.04
CA THR A 34 52.62 14.29 -64.11
C THR A 34 51.70 14.60 -65.30
N VAL A 35 50.93 15.68 -65.19
CA VAL A 35 50.02 16.11 -66.26
C VAL A 35 50.74 16.44 -67.57
N THR A 36 52.02 16.84 -67.52
CA THR A 36 52.82 17.12 -68.73
C THR A 36 53.07 15.89 -69.61
N SER A 37 52.97 14.70 -69.03
CA SER A 37 53.16 13.40 -69.68
C SER A 37 51.84 12.64 -69.88
N SER A 38 50.72 13.27 -69.55
CA SER A 38 49.36 12.74 -69.73
C SER A 38 48.91 12.87 -71.20
N PRO A 39 48.16 11.92 -71.77
CA PRO A 39 47.70 10.68 -71.16
C PRO A 39 48.80 9.59 -71.12
N TYR A 40 48.76 8.77 -70.08
CA TYR A 40 49.55 7.55 -69.97
C TYR A 40 48.78 6.39 -70.61
N LEU A 41 49.26 5.90 -71.77
CA LEU A 41 48.65 4.81 -72.52
C LEU A 41 49.25 3.47 -72.07
N VAL A 42 48.50 2.73 -71.25
CA VAL A 42 48.97 1.48 -70.64
C VAL A 42 48.71 0.28 -71.58
N GLN A 43 49.79 -0.34 -72.07
CA GLN A 43 49.78 -1.43 -73.06
C GLN A 43 50.09 -2.81 -72.44
N GLY A 44 50.25 -2.89 -71.13
CA GLY A 44 50.47 -4.12 -70.38
C GLY A 44 50.17 -3.93 -68.89
N SER A 45 50.00 -5.02 -68.14
CA SER A 45 49.74 -4.94 -66.70
C SER A 45 50.89 -4.30 -65.94
N LEU A 46 50.57 -3.49 -64.93
CA LEU A 46 51.50 -2.70 -64.14
C LEU A 46 51.69 -3.29 -62.74
N LEU A 47 52.89 -3.11 -62.18
CA LEU A 47 53.25 -3.55 -60.83
C LEU A 47 53.91 -2.42 -60.05
N ILE A 48 53.35 -2.02 -58.92
CA ILE A 48 54.07 -1.22 -57.91
C ILE A 48 54.68 -2.21 -56.92
N GLN A 49 56.00 -2.41 -56.98
CA GLN A 49 56.70 -3.35 -56.11
C GLN A 49 56.73 -2.89 -54.65
N THR A 50 56.90 -3.83 -53.72
CA THR A 50 57.07 -3.54 -52.29
C THR A 50 58.16 -2.50 -52.03
N GLY A 51 57.86 -1.52 -51.18
CA GLY A 51 58.76 -0.40 -50.86
C GLY A 51 58.80 0.73 -51.89
N GLN A 52 58.23 0.53 -53.08
CA GLN A 52 58.09 1.59 -54.09
C GLN A 52 56.79 2.37 -53.89
N THR A 53 56.81 3.64 -54.28
CA THR A 53 55.63 4.50 -54.33
C THR A 53 55.42 5.01 -55.75
N LEU A 54 54.19 4.90 -56.24
CA LEU A 54 53.72 5.63 -57.42
C LEU A 54 52.87 6.81 -56.94
N THR A 55 53.30 8.03 -57.25
CA THR A 55 52.53 9.26 -57.03
C THR A 55 51.95 9.71 -58.37
N ILE A 56 50.70 10.13 -58.37
CA ILE A 56 49.99 10.60 -59.56
C ILE A 56 49.43 11.99 -59.22
N ASP A 57 49.86 12.99 -59.99
CA ASP A 57 49.48 14.38 -59.80
C ASP A 57 48.06 14.68 -60.32
N PRO A 58 47.40 15.75 -59.84
CA PRO A 58 46.12 16.21 -60.37
C PRO A 58 46.09 16.37 -61.90
N GLY A 59 44.94 16.04 -62.50
CA GLY A 59 44.70 16.16 -63.94
C GLY A 59 45.32 15.07 -64.82
N VAL A 60 46.07 14.12 -64.25
CA VAL A 60 46.63 12.99 -65.00
C VAL A 60 45.52 12.04 -65.48
N GLU A 61 45.57 11.68 -66.77
CA GLU A 61 44.73 10.66 -67.38
C GLU A 61 45.56 9.40 -67.70
N ILE A 62 45.01 8.25 -67.32
CA ILE A 62 45.62 6.93 -67.48
C ILE A 62 44.63 6.07 -68.27
N VAL A 63 45.00 5.69 -69.49
CA VAL A 63 44.14 4.97 -70.43
C VAL A 63 44.69 3.58 -70.70
N PHE A 64 44.05 2.57 -70.14
CA PHE A 64 44.38 1.16 -70.37
C PHE A 64 43.92 0.72 -71.75
N GLN A 65 44.86 0.27 -72.58
CA GLN A 65 44.66 -0.10 -73.98
C GLN A 65 44.07 -1.52 -74.16
N GLY A 66 43.85 -2.24 -73.06
CA GLY A 66 43.31 -3.59 -73.02
C GLY A 66 42.91 -3.97 -71.61
N GLN A 67 42.60 -5.25 -71.40
CA GLN A 67 42.25 -5.80 -70.08
C GLN A 67 43.52 -6.02 -69.22
N TYR A 68 44.19 -4.92 -68.91
CA TYR A 68 45.37 -4.90 -68.05
C TYR A 68 45.01 -4.39 -66.65
N GLN A 69 45.75 -4.85 -65.65
CA GLN A 69 45.55 -4.50 -64.23
C GLN A 69 46.70 -3.65 -63.68
N LEU A 70 46.43 -2.91 -62.61
CA LEU A 70 47.45 -2.26 -61.80
C LEU A 70 47.56 -3.00 -60.46
N TYR A 71 48.63 -3.79 -60.29
CA TYR A 71 48.88 -4.56 -59.08
C TYR A 71 49.77 -3.77 -58.11
N VAL A 72 49.35 -3.66 -56.85
CA VAL A 72 49.97 -2.81 -55.84
C VAL A 72 50.48 -3.67 -54.69
N GLN A 73 51.80 -3.88 -54.64
CA GLN A 73 52.52 -4.47 -53.49
C GLN A 73 53.26 -3.40 -52.67
N GLY A 74 53.50 -2.22 -53.27
CA GLY A 74 54.04 -1.03 -52.61
C GLY A 74 52.93 -0.06 -52.18
N ARG A 75 53.06 1.22 -52.54
CA ARG A 75 52.11 2.29 -52.21
C ARG A 75 51.69 3.06 -53.45
N ILE A 76 50.42 3.46 -53.52
CA ILE A 76 49.92 4.39 -54.53
C ILE A 76 49.34 5.66 -53.88
N LEU A 77 49.76 6.81 -54.39
CA LEU A 77 49.29 8.14 -53.99
C LEU A 77 48.68 8.83 -55.20
N ALA A 78 47.39 8.61 -55.43
CA ALA A 78 46.62 9.32 -56.45
C ALA A 78 45.93 10.53 -55.79
N LEU A 79 46.58 11.69 -55.84
CA LEU A 79 46.21 12.88 -55.08
C LEU A 79 45.66 13.98 -55.99
N GLY A 80 44.47 13.76 -56.54
CA GLY A 80 43.78 14.76 -57.37
C GLY A 80 43.21 15.92 -56.54
N ASN A 81 42.56 16.86 -57.23
CA ASN A 81 41.80 17.95 -56.61
C ASN A 81 40.43 18.15 -57.30
N GLU A 82 39.61 19.06 -56.77
CA GLU A 82 38.24 19.30 -57.25
C GLU A 82 38.16 19.78 -58.71
N THR A 83 39.13 20.59 -59.16
CA THR A 83 39.18 21.11 -60.53
C THR A 83 39.80 20.13 -61.52
N ASP A 84 40.77 19.34 -61.06
CA ASP A 84 41.66 18.52 -61.88
C ASP A 84 41.73 17.09 -61.31
N SER A 85 40.62 16.35 -61.48
CA SER A 85 40.56 14.95 -61.05
C SER A 85 41.53 14.06 -61.82
N ILE A 86 42.10 13.06 -61.15
CA ILE A 86 42.86 11.98 -61.82
C ILE A 86 41.88 11.00 -62.48
N ILE A 87 42.14 10.59 -63.71
CA ILE A 87 41.23 9.71 -64.47
C ILE A 87 41.92 8.39 -64.79
N PHE A 88 41.32 7.28 -64.35
CA PHE A 88 41.66 5.92 -64.78
C PHE A 88 40.56 5.40 -65.70
N ASN A 89 40.89 5.12 -66.96
CA ASN A 89 39.93 4.83 -68.02
C ASN A 89 40.37 3.65 -68.91
N ALA A 90 39.45 3.08 -69.68
CA ALA A 90 39.73 2.11 -70.74
C ALA A 90 39.60 2.74 -72.12
N SER A 91 40.47 2.35 -73.05
CA SER A 91 40.32 2.72 -74.47
C SER A 91 39.09 2.07 -75.11
N ASN A 92 38.74 0.86 -74.67
CA ASN A 92 37.54 0.14 -75.06
C ASN A 92 36.63 -0.06 -73.84
N THR A 93 35.56 0.73 -73.75
CA THR A 93 34.62 0.71 -72.62
C THR A 93 33.71 -0.53 -72.61
N ALA A 94 33.61 -1.27 -73.72
CA ALA A 94 32.85 -2.51 -73.79
C ALA A 94 33.59 -3.63 -73.05
N SER A 95 34.86 -3.85 -73.36
CA SER A 95 35.72 -4.83 -72.68
C SER A 95 36.23 -4.34 -71.32
N GLY A 96 36.40 -3.03 -71.16
CA GLY A 96 36.96 -2.41 -69.97
C GLY A 96 38.43 -2.76 -69.71
N TRP A 97 38.93 -2.34 -68.55
CA TRP A 97 40.25 -2.69 -68.02
C TRP A 97 40.14 -3.49 -66.72
N ALA A 98 41.22 -4.14 -66.27
CA ALA A 98 41.13 -5.16 -65.21
C ALA A 98 41.29 -4.59 -63.77
N GLY A 99 41.15 -3.28 -63.56
CA GLY A 99 41.11 -2.65 -62.24
C GLY A 99 42.44 -2.60 -61.48
N ILE A 100 42.37 -2.09 -60.25
CA ILE A 100 43.50 -1.95 -59.31
C ILE A 100 43.42 -3.06 -58.27
N ARG A 101 44.55 -3.71 -57.96
CA ARG A 101 44.60 -4.95 -57.17
C ARG A 101 45.60 -4.85 -56.02
N PHE A 102 45.10 -5.02 -54.81
CA PHE A 102 45.89 -5.22 -53.59
C PHE A 102 45.64 -6.66 -53.11
N ASP A 103 46.64 -7.55 -53.19
CA ASP A 103 46.49 -8.97 -52.84
C ASP A 103 47.70 -9.52 -52.07
N ASN A 104 47.52 -9.80 -50.77
CA ASN A 104 48.40 -10.52 -49.86
C ASN A 104 49.86 -9.98 -49.61
N THR A 105 50.05 -9.47 -48.37
CA THR A 105 51.26 -9.08 -47.55
C THR A 105 51.93 -7.70 -47.76
N PRO A 106 52.40 -6.98 -46.70
CA PRO A 106 52.00 -6.85 -45.28
C PRO A 106 51.46 -5.43 -44.92
N THR A 107 50.34 -5.21 -44.21
CA THR A 107 49.95 -5.54 -42.81
C THR A 107 50.58 -4.71 -41.67
N THR A 108 50.64 -3.38 -41.82
CA THR A 108 50.28 -2.41 -40.73
C THR A 108 50.34 -0.93 -41.16
N ASN A 109 51.04 -0.57 -42.24
CA ASN A 109 51.33 0.84 -42.59
C ASN A 109 51.00 1.25 -44.03
N ASP A 110 50.23 0.46 -44.80
CA ASP A 110 49.79 0.99 -46.10
C ASP A 110 48.93 2.24 -45.86
N THR A 111 49.24 3.28 -46.61
CA THR A 111 48.61 4.60 -46.58
C THR A 111 48.35 5.03 -48.02
N SER A 112 48.02 4.05 -48.86
CA SER A 112 47.59 4.30 -50.23
C SER A 112 46.31 5.13 -50.21
N GLN A 113 46.33 6.17 -51.04
CA GLN A 113 45.31 7.21 -51.05
C GLN A 113 44.81 7.44 -52.45
N PHE A 114 43.49 7.52 -52.56
CA PHE A 114 42.77 8.00 -53.73
C PHE A 114 41.97 9.21 -53.28
N LEU A 115 42.30 10.37 -53.84
CA LEU A 115 41.65 11.64 -53.57
C LEU A 115 41.27 12.28 -54.91
N PHE A 116 39.99 12.63 -55.09
CA PHE A 116 39.48 13.20 -56.35
C PHE A 116 39.85 12.37 -57.60
N CYS A 117 39.70 11.04 -57.52
CA CYS A 117 39.96 10.13 -58.64
C CYS A 117 38.66 9.68 -59.33
N LYS A 118 38.69 9.50 -60.65
CA LYS A 118 37.63 8.87 -61.44
C LYS A 118 38.09 7.51 -61.94
N ILE A 119 37.49 6.44 -61.42
CA ILE A 119 37.72 5.05 -61.84
C ILE A 119 36.57 4.64 -62.76
N LEU A 120 36.85 4.53 -64.06
CA LEU A 120 35.82 4.37 -65.09
C LEU A 120 36.00 3.05 -65.85
N TYR A 121 34.92 2.33 -66.12
CA TYR A 121 34.88 1.17 -67.01
C TYR A 121 35.90 0.05 -66.67
N ALA A 122 36.19 -0.14 -65.39
CA ALA A 122 36.98 -1.26 -64.93
C ALA A 122 36.10 -2.52 -64.85
N LYS A 123 36.36 -3.52 -65.68
CA LYS A 123 35.54 -4.73 -65.85
C LYS A 123 36.37 -5.99 -65.64
N ASN A 124 36.21 -6.64 -64.49
CA ASN A 124 36.92 -7.89 -64.17
C ASN A 124 36.03 -9.11 -64.46
N SER A 125 36.45 -9.94 -65.42
CA SER A 125 35.73 -11.12 -65.90
C SER A 125 36.49 -12.43 -65.67
N ASN A 126 36.89 -12.74 -64.43
CA ASN A 126 37.61 -13.96 -64.00
C ASN A 126 39.00 -14.22 -64.62
N LEU A 127 39.49 -13.37 -65.53
CA LEU A 127 40.78 -13.55 -66.22
C LEU A 127 42.01 -13.46 -65.29
N PHE A 128 41.88 -12.83 -64.12
CA PHE A 128 42.99 -12.50 -63.23
C PHE A 128 42.75 -12.94 -61.77
N SER A 129 42.13 -14.12 -61.59
CA SER A 129 41.90 -14.83 -60.32
C SER A 129 41.15 -14.06 -59.23
N THR A 130 39.81 -14.20 -59.25
CA THR A 130 38.80 -14.10 -58.17
C THR A 130 37.49 -13.50 -58.68
N GLY A 131 37.53 -12.70 -59.75
CA GLY A 131 36.35 -12.05 -60.33
C GLY A 131 35.72 -10.98 -59.42
N LYS A 132 36.44 -10.51 -58.41
CA LYS A 132 35.95 -9.59 -57.37
C LYS A 132 36.53 -8.19 -57.56
N GLY A 133 35.78 -7.14 -57.24
CA GLY A 133 36.21 -5.75 -57.33
C GLY A 133 36.38 -5.32 -58.78
N GLY A 134 35.39 -4.70 -59.41
CA GLY A 134 35.56 -4.24 -60.80
C GLY A 134 36.63 -3.16 -60.89
N GLY A 135 36.46 -2.09 -60.09
CA GLY A 135 37.41 -0.98 -59.95
C GLY A 135 38.61 -1.32 -59.07
N ILE A 136 38.38 -1.65 -57.79
CA ILE A 136 39.45 -1.95 -56.82
C ILE A 136 39.14 -3.25 -56.08
N TYR A 137 40.15 -4.09 -55.93
CA TYR A 137 40.12 -5.26 -55.06
C TYR A 137 41.17 -5.15 -53.97
N ILE A 138 40.76 -5.44 -52.74
CA ILE A 138 41.60 -5.35 -51.55
C ILE A 138 41.49 -6.64 -50.74
N ASN A 139 42.60 -7.37 -50.66
CA ASN A 139 42.74 -8.57 -49.84
C ASN A 139 43.96 -8.45 -48.92
N ASN A 140 43.73 -8.53 -47.61
CA ASN A 140 44.73 -8.38 -46.56
C ASN A 140 45.60 -7.11 -46.68
N PHE A 141 44.97 -5.97 -47.01
CA PHE A 141 45.60 -4.66 -47.18
C PHE A 141 44.81 -3.57 -46.41
N PRO A 142 45.13 -3.33 -45.12
CA PRO A 142 44.37 -2.39 -44.29
C PRO A 142 44.80 -0.93 -44.57
N LYS A 143 43.90 0.02 -44.25
CA LYS A 143 44.14 1.49 -44.26
C LYS A 143 44.21 2.18 -45.64
N VAL A 144 43.69 1.54 -46.70
CA VAL A 144 43.42 2.25 -47.96
C VAL A 144 42.37 3.35 -47.70
N SER A 145 42.64 4.56 -48.18
CA SER A 145 41.78 5.74 -48.03
C SER A 145 41.25 6.17 -49.39
N ILE A 146 39.93 6.29 -49.51
CA ILE A 146 39.23 6.73 -50.71
C ILE A 146 38.36 7.92 -50.34
N SER A 147 38.61 9.08 -50.95
CA SER A 147 37.88 10.31 -50.64
C SER A 147 37.58 11.11 -51.90
N HIS A 148 36.37 11.64 -52.03
CA HIS A 148 35.95 12.45 -53.18
C HIS A 148 36.14 11.76 -54.55
N CYS A 149 36.13 10.42 -54.56
CA CYS A 149 36.34 9.64 -55.78
C CYS A 149 35.02 9.31 -56.47
N SER A 150 35.06 9.03 -57.77
CA SER A 150 33.93 8.48 -58.52
C SER A 150 34.28 7.15 -59.15
N PHE A 151 33.41 6.15 -58.96
CA PHE A 151 33.48 4.83 -59.58
C PHE A 151 32.27 4.66 -60.48
N ARG A 152 32.50 4.58 -61.80
CA ARG A 152 31.41 4.53 -62.78
C ARG A 152 31.54 3.41 -63.79
N ASN A 153 30.43 2.72 -64.01
CA ASN A 153 30.33 1.63 -64.99
C ASN A 153 31.40 0.55 -64.80
N CYS A 154 31.85 0.33 -63.56
CA CYS A 154 32.73 -0.76 -63.21
C CYS A 154 31.91 -2.04 -63.03
N SER A 155 32.48 -3.20 -63.39
CA SER A 155 31.80 -4.47 -63.18
C SER A 155 32.71 -5.61 -62.76
N SER A 156 32.13 -6.57 -62.04
CA SER A 156 32.81 -7.77 -61.56
C SER A 156 31.95 -9.02 -61.71
N SER A 157 32.55 -10.17 -61.97
CA SER A 157 31.85 -11.46 -62.09
C SER A 157 31.51 -12.15 -60.76
N SER A 158 31.92 -11.62 -59.61
CA SER A 158 31.71 -12.27 -58.31
C SER A 158 31.20 -11.34 -57.21
N ALA A 159 31.85 -10.23 -56.89
CA ALA A 159 31.38 -9.32 -55.83
C ALA A 159 32.05 -7.95 -55.93
N GLY A 160 31.34 -6.89 -55.56
CA GLY A 160 31.87 -5.53 -55.53
C GLY A 160 32.10 -4.96 -56.92
N GLY A 161 31.05 -4.53 -57.61
CA GLY A 161 31.18 -4.02 -58.99
C GLY A 161 32.14 -2.83 -59.10
N GLY A 162 32.15 -1.95 -58.10
CA GLY A 162 33.17 -0.92 -57.91
C GLY A 162 34.33 -1.42 -57.04
N ILE A 163 34.04 -1.79 -55.78
CA ILE A 163 35.06 -2.17 -54.79
C ILE A 163 34.71 -3.48 -54.11
N TYR A 164 35.70 -4.37 -54.00
CA TYR A 164 35.68 -5.49 -53.07
C TYR A 164 36.76 -5.32 -52.02
N SER A 165 36.42 -5.55 -50.74
CA SER A 165 37.44 -5.70 -49.69
C SER A 165 37.06 -6.72 -48.63
N ASN A 166 38.05 -7.46 -48.13
CA ASN A 166 37.96 -8.17 -46.85
C ASN A 166 38.80 -7.52 -45.74
N SER A 167 39.35 -6.33 -45.99
CA SER A 167 40.22 -5.57 -45.10
C SER A 167 39.53 -4.27 -44.67
N THR A 168 40.04 -3.64 -43.62
CA THR A 168 39.53 -2.33 -43.18
C THR A 168 39.97 -1.23 -44.14
N LEU A 169 39.01 -0.41 -44.61
CA LEU A 169 39.27 0.80 -45.38
C LEU A 169 38.35 1.96 -44.96
N SER A 170 38.67 3.17 -45.42
CA SER A 170 37.81 4.34 -45.25
C SER A 170 37.38 4.89 -46.61
N ILE A 171 36.07 5.08 -46.77
CA ILE A 171 35.45 5.72 -47.93
C ILE A 171 34.71 6.96 -47.44
N SER A 172 34.96 8.10 -48.06
CA SER A 172 34.27 9.35 -47.74
C SER A 172 33.93 10.18 -48.97
N TYR A 173 32.81 10.89 -48.97
CA TYR A 173 32.43 11.85 -50.01
C TYR A 173 32.51 11.33 -51.45
N SER A 174 32.36 10.02 -51.64
CA SER A 174 32.62 9.36 -52.93
C SER A 174 31.33 8.93 -53.61
N HIS A 175 31.35 8.83 -54.95
CA HIS A 175 30.17 8.51 -55.76
C HIS A 175 30.35 7.23 -56.58
N PHE A 176 29.52 6.23 -56.31
CA PHE A 176 29.47 4.96 -57.01
C PHE A 176 28.22 4.89 -57.88
N SER A 177 28.37 4.90 -59.21
CA SER A 177 27.24 4.93 -60.12
C SER A 177 27.32 3.95 -61.29
N GLY A 178 26.22 3.24 -61.57
CA GLY A 178 26.14 2.34 -62.73
C GLY A 178 27.06 1.12 -62.63
N ASN A 179 27.53 0.78 -61.43
CA ASN A 179 28.40 -0.38 -61.23
C ASN A 179 27.56 -1.65 -61.12
N SER A 180 28.12 -2.78 -61.56
CA SER A 180 27.37 -4.04 -61.60
C SER A 180 28.18 -5.27 -61.21
N THR A 181 27.51 -6.27 -60.64
CA THR A 181 28.12 -7.58 -60.41
C THR A 181 27.12 -8.74 -60.46
N SER A 182 27.59 -9.92 -60.85
CA SER A 182 26.79 -11.15 -60.80
C SER A 182 26.73 -11.82 -59.41
N GLY A 183 27.39 -11.28 -58.39
CA GLY A 183 27.15 -11.70 -57.00
C GLY A 183 26.70 -10.54 -56.14
N GLU A 184 27.43 -10.19 -55.09
CA GLU A 184 26.95 -9.26 -54.06
C GLU A 184 27.63 -7.88 -54.12
N GLY A 185 26.91 -6.83 -53.72
CA GLY A 185 27.43 -5.47 -53.65
C GLY A 185 27.65 -4.84 -55.02
N GLY A 186 26.58 -4.36 -55.68
CA GLY A 186 26.67 -3.80 -57.04
C GLY A 186 27.68 -2.66 -57.15
N ALA A 187 27.76 -1.78 -56.16
CA ALA A 187 28.86 -0.84 -56.01
C ALA A 187 29.98 -1.43 -55.14
N ILE A 188 29.66 -1.84 -53.91
CA ILE A 188 30.66 -2.21 -52.93
C ILE A 188 30.28 -3.49 -52.20
N TYR A 189 31.27 -4.35 -52.02
CA TYR A 189 31.23 -5.48 -51.11
C TYR A 189 32.36 -5.38 -50.08
N LEU A 190 32.03 -5.18 -48.79
CA LEU A 190 33.00 -5.18 -47.69
C LEU A 190 32.69 -6.27 -46.66
N GLN A 191 33.62 -7.19 -46.47
CA GLN A 191 33.56 -8.18 -45.38
C GLN A 191 34.79 -8.04 -44.49
N CYS A 192 34.70 -7.14 -43.51
CA CYS A 192 35.76 -6.95 -42.52
C CYS A 192 35.30 -7.38 -41.12
N THR A 193 36.24 -7.69 -40.23
CA THR A 193 35.91 -8.08 -38.85
C THR A 193 35.44 -6.87 -38.03
N SER A 194 36.03 -5.69 -38.23
CA SER A 194 35.56 -4.41 -37.68
C SER A 194 36.32 -3.20 -38.27
N GLY A 195 35.74 -2.00 -38.13
CA GLY A 195 36.45 -0.72 -38.24
C GLY A 195 36.43 -0.04 -39.60
N ALA A 196 35.86 -0.66 -40.63
CA ALA A 196 35.71 0.01 -41.92
C ALA A 196 34.63 1.10 -41.83
N LYS A 197 34.82 2.19 -42.58
CA LYS A 197 33.95 3.37 -42.55
C LYS A 197 33.52 3.77 -43.94
N ILE A 198 32.23 4.04 -44.11
CA ILE A 198 31.66 4.66 -45.30
C ILE A 198 30.88 5.90 -44.85
N ILE A 199 31.33 7.08 -45.26
CA ILE A 199 30.81 8.36 -44.74
C ILE A 199 30.41 9.26 -45.90
N ASN A 200 29.24 9.90 -45.82
CA ASN A 200 28.79 10.95 -46.73
C ASN A 200 28.95 10.61 -48.23
N SER A 201 28.74 9.34 -48.59
CA SER A 201 28.99 8.82 -49.94
C SER A 201 27.67 8.47 -50.64
N VAL A 202 27.68 8.47 -51.97
CA VAL A 202 26.51 8.25 -52.82
C VAL A 202 26.65 6.94 -53.58
N PHE A 203 25.60 6.12 -53.55
CA PHE A 203 25.48 4.85 -54.26
C PHE A 203 24.23 4.90 -55.12
N SER A 204 24.38 5.09 -56.43
CA SER A 204 23.26 5.29 -57.36
C SER A 204 23.26 4.35 -58.55
N TYR A 205 22.11 3.80 -58.96
CA TYR A 205 22.01 3.02 -60.20
C TYR A 205 22.94 1.81 -60.28
N ASN A 206 23.31 1.23 -59.13
CA ASN A 206 24.14 0.03 -59.10
C ASN A 206 23.25 -1.21 -59.10
N THR A 207 23.74 -2.30 -59.71
CA THR A 207 22.95 -3.51 -59.90
C THR A 207 23.71 -4.77 -59.49
N CYS A 208 23.02 -5.71 -58.87
CA CYS A 208 23.59 -7.04 -58.62
C CYS A 208 22.56 -8.16 -58.75
N SER A 209 23.01 -9.38 -59.04
CA SER A 209 22.12 -10.56 -59.01
C SER A 209 22.10 -11.28 -57.65
N GLY A 210 23.06 -10.99 -56.79
CA GLY A 210 23.07 -11.42 -55.38
C GLY A 210 22.46 -10.35 -54.49
N LYS A 211 23.06 -10.12 -53.31
CA LYS A 211 22.56 -9.22 -52.26
C LYS A 211 23.18 -7.82 -52.32
N GLY A 212 22.45 -6.81 -51.88
CA GLY A 212 22.97 -5.44 -51.75
C GLY A 212 23.20 -4.79 -53.12
N GLY A 213 22.11 -4.33 -53.78
CA GLY A 213 22.20 -3.74 -55.11
C GLY A 213 23.17 -2.56 -55.16
N GLY A 214 23.20 -1.75 -54.12
CA GLY A 214 24.26 -0.77 -53.88
C GLY A 214 25.42 -1.37 -53.10
N VAL A 215 25.15 -1.74 -51.85
CA VAL A 215 26.19 -2.01 -50.85
C VAL A 215 25.91 -3.34 -50.13
N SER A 216 26.92 -4.21 -50.02
CA SER A 216 26.90 -5.40 -49.15
C SER A 216 28.03 -5.30 -48.13
N ILE A 217 27.71 -5.31 -46.83
CA ILE A 217 28.66 -4.96 -45.76
C ILE A 217 28.58 -5.81 -44.49
N ALA A 218 29.71 -6.04 -43.83
CA ALA A 218 29.82 -6.58 -42.47
C ALA A 218 31.00 -5.93 -41.72
N GLY A 219 30.82 -5.62 -40.43
CA GLY A 219 31.85 -4.96 -39.62
C GLY A 219 32.07 -3.46 -39.94
N VAL A 220 31.06 -2.80 -40.52
CA VAL A 220 31.17 -1.45 -41.12
C VAL A 220 30.33 -0.43 -40.34
N VAL A 221 30.86 0.79 -40.18
CA VAL A 221 30.08 1.98 -39.83
C VAL A 221 29.76 2.76 -41.10
N MET A 222 28.48 2.90 -41.41
CA MET A 222 27.99 3.64 -42.57
C MET A 222 27.10 4.79 -42.12
N THR A 223 27.53 6.03 -42.41
CA THR A 223 26.90 7.24 -41.87
C THR A 223 26.73 8.32 -42.93
N GLY A 224 25.57 8.99 -42.94
CA GLY A 224 25.31 10.15 -43.82
C GLY A 224 25.30 9.82 -45.32
N CYS A 225 25.18 8.54 -45.70
CA CYS A 225 25.26 8.11 -47.09
C CYS A 225 23.89 8.18 -47.77
N ASN A 226 23.91 8.40 -49.09
CA ASN A 226 22.72 8.34 -49.94
C ASN A 226 22.79 7.10 -50.83
N VAL A 227 21.91 6.13 -50.58
CA VAL A 227 21.78 4.88 -51.34
C VAL A 227 20.47 4.95 -52.12
N ASN A 228 20.55 5.21 -53.43
CA ASN A 228 19.37 5.42 -54.24
C ASN A 228 19.34 4.68 -55.58
N ASN A 229 18.16 4.33 -56.07
CA ASN A 229 18.00 3.73 -57.41
C ASN A 229 18.87 2.48 -57.64
N ASN A 230 19.19 1.70 -56.60
CA ASN A 230 19.96 0.47 -56.76
C ASN A 230 19.02 -0.73 -56.84
N THR A 231 19.46 -1.76 -57.57
CA THR A 231 18.65 -2.95 -57.81
C THR A 231 19.40 -4.23 -57.48
N SER A 232 18.78 -5.09 -56.70
CA SER A 232 19.18 -6.48 -56.47
C SER A 232 18.10 -7.41 -57.02
N THR A 233 18.47 -8.59 -57.54
CA THR A 233 17.49 -9.65 -57.86
C THR A 233 17.26 -10.62 -56.69
N SER A 234 17.86 -10.36 -55.55
CA SER A 234 17.78 -11.15 -54.33
C SER A 234 17.53 -10.19 -53.16
N TRP A 235 18.22 -10.29 -52.02
CA TRP A 235 17.90 -9.46 -50.86
C TRP A 235 18.65 -8.12 -50.81
N GLY A 236 18.00 -7.08 -50.27
CA GLY A 236 18.65 -5.78 -50.04
C GLY A 236 18.85 -5.00 -51.34
N GLY A 237 17.80 -4.38 -51.86
CA GLY A 237 17.89 -3.59 -53.10
C GLY A 237 18.92 -2.47 -53.01
N GLY A 238 18.96 -1.76 -51.87
CA GLY A 238 19.97 -0.75 -51.58
C GLY A 238 21.16 -1.34 -50.82
N ILE A 239 20.90 -1.76 -49.58
CA ILE A 239 21.90 -2.22 -48.62
C ILE A 239 21.59 -3.65 -48.19
N CYS A 240 22.58 -4.52 -48.18
CA CYS A 240 22.56 -5.76 -47.42
C CYS A 240 23.65 -5.70 -46.34
N TYR A 241 23.32 -6.06 -45.11
CA TYR A 241 24.29 -6.06 -44.02
C TYR A 241 24.25 -7.32 -43.15
N GLY A 242 25.41 -7.65 -42.57
CA GLY A 242 25.58 -8.74 -41.62
C GLY A 242 25.86 -8.26 -40.19
N ASN A 243 26.70 -9.01 -39.46
CA ASN A 243 27.06 -8.70 -38.07
C ASN A 243 27.92 -7.42 -37.94
N ASN A 244 27.83 -6.79 -36.77
CA ASN A 244 28.67 -5.66 -36.35
C ASN A 244 28.59 -4.46 -37.31
N VAL A 245 27.40 -4.15 -37.81
CA VAL A 245 27.17 -3.00 -38.68
C VAL A 245 26.42 -1.91 -37.94
N ASN A 246 26.83 -0.66 -38.13
CA ASN A 246 26.12 0.51 -37.66
C ASN A 246 25.71 1.36 -38.86
N LEU A 247 24.41 1.39 -39.16
CA LEU A 247 23.80 2.24 -40.17
C LEU A 247 23.16 3.44 -39.47
N THR A 248 23.77 4.61 -39.58
CA THR A 248 23.28 5.84 -38.94
C THR A 248 23.04 6.97 -39.92
N THR A 249 21.89 7.64 -39.84
CA THR A 249 21.64 8.90 -40.58
C THR A 249 21.79 8.79 -42.11
N ASN A 250 21.52 7.60 -42.67
CA ASN A 250 21.57 7.38 -44.12
C ASN A 250 20.21 7.63 -44.77
N SER A 251 20.23 8.01 -46.04
CA SER A 251 19.05 8.08 -46.91
C SER A 251 19.06 6.88 -47.84
N VAL A 252 18.10 5.97 -47.70
CA VAL A 252 17.95 4.75 -48.52
C VAL A 252 16.63 4.82 -49.27
N VAL A 253 16.68 5.23 -50.54
CA VAL A 253 15.47 5.59 -51.29
C VAL A 253 15.40 5.02 -52.70
N TYR A 254 14.21 4.68 -53.20
CA TYR A 254 14.01 4.20 -54.57
C TYR A 254 14.81 2.94 -54.94
N ASN A 255 15.17 2.10 -53.97
CA ASN A 255 15.87 0.85 -54.25
C ASN A 255 14.89 -0.30 -54.42
N SER A 256 15.30 -1.33 -55.19
CA SER A 256 14.44 -2.47 -55.51
C SER A 256 15.17 -3.80 -55.34
N SER A 257 14.53 -4.76 -54.68
CA SER A 257 15.00 -6.15 -54.56
C SER A 257 14.28 -7.11 -55.52
N ASN A 258 13.58 -6.57 -56.54
CA ASN A 258 12.86 -7.33 -57.57
C ASN A 258 12.03 -8.51 -57.00
N GLN A 259 11.14 -8.23 -56.04
CA GLN A 259 10.26 -9.18 -55.34
C GLN A 259 10.92 -10.10 -54.28
N ALA A 260 12.22 -9.96 -53.99
CA ALA A 260 12.85 -10.60 -52.82
C ALA A 260 12.88 -9.64 -51.60
N SER A 261 13.29 -10.08 -50.41
CA SER A 261 13.11 -9.27 -49.19
C SER A 261 14.08 -8.10 -49.05
N GLY A 262 13.66 -7.04 -48.36
CA GLY A 262 14.46 -5.86 -48.05
C GLY A 262 14.67 -4.98 -49.27
N GLY A 263 13.62 -4.29 -49.73
CA GLY A 263 13.73 -3.42 -50.91
C GLY A 263 14.78 -2.32 -50.72
N GLY A 264 14.73 -1.63 -49.59
CA GLY A 264 15.76 -0.69 -49.18
C GLY A 264 16.94 -1.39 -48.52
N ILE A 265 16.67 -2.02 -47.37
CA ILE A 265 17.69 -2.59 -46.49
C ILE A 265 17.33 -4.05 -46.16
N ASN A 266 18.33 -4.94 -46.24
CA ASN A 266 18.25 -6.30 -45.71
C ASN A 266 19.31 -6.54 -44.62
N GLY A 267 18.85 -6.97 -43.44
CA GLY A 267 19.65 -7.28 -42.27
C GLY A 267 19.20 -8.55 -41.56
N GLU A 268 18.51 -9.47 -42.24
CA GLU A 268 17.86 -10.63 -41.60
C GLU A 268 18.85 -11.57 -40.86
N ASN A 269 20.12 -11.60 -41.30
CA ASN A 269 21.18 -12.38 -40.67
C ASN A 269 22.09 -11.54 -39.76
N ALA A 270 21.63 -10.36 -39.34
CA ALA A 270 22.37 -9.52 -38.42
C ALA A 270 22.11 -9.97 -36.98
N GLY A 271 23.18 -10.28 -36.25
CA GLY A 271 23.11 -10.49 -34.82
C GLY A 271 22.70 -9.22 -34.08
N SER A 272 22.40 -9.36 -32.79
CA SER A 272 21.97 -8.26 -31.91
C SER A 272 22.97 -7.10 -31.76
N SER A 273 24.21 -7.25 -32.24
CA SER A 273 25.24 -6.21 -32.25
C SER A 273 25.07 -5.18 -33.38
N SER A 274 24.24 -5.44 -34.38
CA SER A 274 24.02 -4.50 -35.49
C SER A 274 22.91 -3.51 -35.17
N ILE A 275 23.14 -2.24 -35.51
CA ILE A 275 22.25 -1.10 -35.23
C ILE A 275 21.87 -0.43 -36.54
N CYS A 276 20.56 -0.28 -36.77
CA CYS A 276 19.99 0.53 -37.84
C CYS A 276 19.23 1.69 -37.21
N SER A 277 19.81 2.89 -37.23
CA SER A 277 19.24 4.03 -36.51
C SER A 277 19.27 5.38 -37.22
N GLY A 278 18.21 6.19 -37.05
CA GLY A 278 18.19 7.56 -37.56
C GLY A 278 18.16 7.65 -39.09
N ASN A 279 17.83 6.58 -39.81
CA ASN A 279 17.85 6.54 -41.27
C ASN A 279 16.49 6.95 -41.85
N ILE A 280 16.52 7.51 -43.06
CA ILE A 280 15.33 7.73 -43.91
C ILE A 280 15.27 6.59 -44.92
N ILE A 281 14.20 5.81 -44.89
CA ILE A 281 14.04 4.60 -45.70
C ILE A 281 12.70 4.69 -46.42
N ALA A 282 12.75 5.13 -47.68
CA ALA A 282 11.53 5.50 -48.38
C ALA A 282 11.46 5.15 -49.86
N TYR A 283 10.25 4.95 -50.36
CA TYR A 283 10.00 4.67 -51.78
C TYR A 283 10.73 3.43 -52.30
N ASN A 284 11.11 2.50 -51.42
CA ASN A 284 11.76 1.26 -51.82
C ASN A 284 10.71 0.19 -52.15
N GLN A 285 11.11 -0.79 -52.95
CA GLN A 285 10.24 -1.87 -53.41
C GLN A 285 10.86 -3.24 -53.12
N GLY A 286 10.10 -4.13 -52.47
CA GLY A 286 10.55 -5.49 -52.20
C GLY A 286 9.44 -6.52 -52.14
N GLY A 287 9.81 -7.79 -51.99
CA GLY A 287 8.88 -8.89 -51.71
C GLY A 287 8.38 -8.84 -50.29
N ALA A 288 9.28 -9.08 -49.33
CA ALA A 288 9.03 -8.89 -47.91
C ALA A 288 9.83 -7.69 -47.36
N GLY A 289 9.24 -6.77 -46.59
CA GLY A 289 10.00 -5.65 -46.04
C GLY A 289 10.40 -4.66 -47.13
N GLY A 290 9.42 -3.93 -47.68
CA GLY A 290 9.65 -2.97 -48.76
C GLY A 290 10.75 -1.97 -48.39
N GLY A 291 10.68 -1.43 -47.17
CA GLY A 291 11.74 -0.62 -46.58
C GLY A 291 12.87 -1.47 -46.00
N ILE A 292 12.57 -2.22 -44.93
CA ILE A 292 13.54 -3.05 -44.20
C ILE A 292 13.03 -4.49 -44.07
N CYS A 293 13.89 -5.46 -44.37
CA CYS A 293 13.74 -6.83 -43.87
C CYS A 293 14.92 -7.12 -42.96
N GLY A 294 14.70 -7.42 -41.67
CA GLY A 294 15.82 -7.46 -40.73
C GLY A 294 15.57 -8.13 -39.40
N SER A 295 16.65 -8.23 -38.65
CA SER A 295 16.71 -8.59 -37.23
C SER A 295 17.66 -7.62 -36.52
N GLY A 296 17.73 -7.67 -35.18
CA GLY A 296 18.56 -6.77 -34.38
C GLY A 296 17.85 -5.49 -33.93
N LEU A 297 18.60 -4.39 -33.75
CA LEU A 297 18.11 -3.13 -33.22
C LEU A 297 17.78 -2.13 -34.34
N ILE A 298 16.49 -1.89 -34.57
CA ILE A 298 15.97 -0.91 -35.53
C ILE A 298 15.34 0.23 -34.73
N LEU A 299 15.96 1.40 -34.70
CA LEU A 299 15.51 2.48 -33.82
C LEU A 299 15.58 3.89 -34.42
N GLN A 300 14.58 4.72 -34.15
CA GLN A 300 14.58 6.14 -34.58
C GLN A 300 14.67 6.32 -36.11
N ASN A 301 14.17 5.37 -36.90
CA ASN A 301 14.15 5.50 -38.36
C ASN A 301 12.81 6.08 -38.83
N GLU A 302 12.87 6.79 -39.96
CA GLU A 302 11.72 7.24 -40.75
C GLU A 302 11.51 6.25 -41.90
N ILE A 303 10.48 5.42 -41.82
CA ILE A 303 10.24 4.31 -42.77
C ILE A 303 8.90 4.54 -43.46
N HIS A 304 8.93 5.02 -44.71
CA HIS A 304 7.70 5.46 -45.34
C HIS A 304 7.59 5.27 -46.85
N HIS A 305 6.37 5.20 -47.37
CA HIS A 305 6.11 5.10 -48.81
C HIS A 305 6.78 3.90 -49.49
N ASN A 306 7.15 2.87 -48.72
CA ASN A 306 7.72 1.65 -49.27
C ASN A 306 6.61 0.71 -49.74
N THR A 307 6.91 -0.10 -50.75
CA THR A 307 5.94 -0.98 -51.41
C THR A 307 6.37 -2.44 -51.36
N CYS A 308 5.41 -3.35 -51.16
CA CYS A 308 5.73 -4.78 -51.15
C CYS A 308 4.63 -5.78 -51.49
N SER A 309 5.04 -7.06 -51.47
CA SER A 309 4.13 -8.21 -51.34
C SER A 309 3.73 -8.50 -49.88
N SER A 310 4.66 -8.50 -48.91
CA SER A 310 4.36 -8.58 -47.45
C SER A 310 5.28 -7.66 -46.59
N GLY A 311 4.80 -6.99 -45.53
CA GLY A 311 5.57 -6.09 -44.66
C GLY A 311 6.02 -4.79 -45.34
N GLY A 312 5.13 -3.81 -45.52
CA GLY A 312 5.36 -2.59 -46.32
C GLY A 312 6.57 -1.81 -45.86
N GLY A 313 6.54 -1.37 -44.61
CA GLY A 313 7.68 -0.70 -43.98
C GLY A 313 8.73 -1.71 -43.55
N VAL A 314 8.36 -2.62 -42.65
CA VAL A 314 9.30 -3.51 -41.95
C VAL A 314 8.82 -4.96 -41.97
N ALA A 315 9.73 -5.88 -42.22
CA ALA A 315 9.55 -7.32 -42.08
C ALA A 315 10.55 -7.92 -41.08
N LEU A 316 10.05 -8.72 -40.12
CA LEU A 316 10.82 -9.32 -39.01
C LEU A 316 10.62 -10.84 -38.97
N GLY A 317 11.61 -11.59 -39.47
CA GLY A 317 11.53 -13.05 -39.55
C GLY A 317 12.20 -13.83 -38.43
N HIS A 318 13.18 -13.25 -37.75
CA HIS A 318 14.01 -13.93 -36.74
C HIS A 318 14.00 -13.18 -35.40
N GLY A 319 12.89 -12.51 -35.08
CA GLY A 319 12.79 -11.60 -33.95
C GLY A 319 13.47 -10.24 -34.22
N GLY A 320 13.64 -9.44 -33.19
CA GLY A 320 14.26 -8.10 -33.27
C GLY A 320 13.55 -7.07 -32.41
N THR A 321 14.16 -5.90 -32.29
CA THR A 321 13.62 -4.77 -31.52
C THR A 321 13.38 -3.58 -32.43
N LEU A 322 12.13 -3.14 -32.49
CA LEU A 322 11.72 -1.88 -33.10
C LEU A 322 11.45 -0.89 -31.98
N ASN A 323 12.24 0.18 -31.92
CA ASN A 323 12.09 1.19 -30.88
C ASN A 323 12.10 2.63 -31.42
N LYS A 324 11.09 3.44 -31.11
CA LYS A 324 11.06 4.86 -31.51
C LYS A 324 11.11 5.10 -33.02
N ASN A 325 10.66 4.16 -33.85
CA ASN A 325 10.57 4.38 -35.29
C ASN A 325 9.25 5.05 -35.66
N ASN A 326 9.29 5.83 -36.73
CA ASN A 326 8.12 6.36 -37.39
C ASN A 326 7.90 5.57 -38.70
N ILE A 327 6.79 4.83 -38.78
CA ILE A 327 6.49 3.89 -39.85
C ILE A 327 5.15 4.25 -40.47
N TYR A 328 5.16 4.86 -41.66
CA TYR A 328 3.94 5.44 -42.22
C TYR A 328 3.83 5.43 -43.73
N ASN A 329 2.60 5.51 -44.25
CA ASN A 329 2.33 5.54 -45.69
C ASN A 329 2.97 4.37 -46.47
N ASN A 330 3.26 3.24 -45.83
CA ASN A 330 3.76 2.06 -46.51
C ASN A 330 2.59 1.24 -47.04
N THR A 331 2.79 0.63 -48.21
CA THR A 331 1.71 -0.08 -48.93
C THR A 331 2.14 -1.50 -49.26
N CYS A 332 1.30 -2.47 -48.94
CA CYS A 332 1.59 -3.85 -49.25
C CYS A 332 0.39 -4.60 -49.83
N THR A 333 0.65 -5.55 -50.72
CA THR A 333 -0.43 -6.27 -51.41
C THR A 333 -0.99 -7.46 -50.63
N GLN A 334 -0.30 -7.98 -49.61
CA GLN A 334 -0.79 -9.12 -48.83
C GLN A 334 -0.85 -8.83 -47.33
N LYS A 335 0.28 -8.66 -46.64
CA LYS A 335 0.30 -8.65 -45.16
C LYS A 335 1.08 -7.47 -44.62
N GLY A 336 0.63 -6.89 -43.51
CA GLY A 336 1.40 -5.93 -42.71
C GLY A 336 1.76 -4.67 -43.49
N GLY A 337 0.84 -3.72 -43.62
CA GLY A 337 1.11 -2.46 -44.32
C GLY A 337 2.31 -1.74 -43.70
N GLY A 338 2.32 -1.58 -42.37
CA GLY A 338 3.46 -1.04 -41.63
C GLY A 338 4.50 -2.11 -41.32
N ILE A 339 4.11 -3.10 -40.51
CA ILE A 339 4.98 -4.14 -39.97
C ILE A 339 4.40 -5.53 -40.26
N TRP A 340 5.25 -6.45 -40.70
CA TRP A 340 4.97 -7.87 -40.67
C TRP A 340 6.01 -8.61 -39.83
N SER A 341 5.57 -9.28 -38.75
CA SER A 341 6.44 -10.09 -37.90
C SER A 341 5.98 -11.54 -37.88
N TRP A 342 6.93 -12.47 -38.06
CA TRP A 342 6.70 -13.91 -37.94
C TRP A 342 7.77 -14.64 -37.10
N GLY A 343 8.65 -13.89 -36.44
CA GLY A 343 9.69 -14.41 -35.55
C GLY A 343 9.28 -14.37 -34.08
N ASN A 344 9.88 -15.24 -33.27
CA ASN A 344 9.70 -15.26 -31.82
C ASN A 344 10.56 -14.20 -31.13
N GLN A 345 10.13 -13.76 -29.95
CA GLN A 345 10.79 -12.75 -29.11
C GLN A 345 10.93 -11.37 -29.78
N THR A 346 9.92 -10.97 -30.56
CA THR A 346 9.91 -9.64 -31.17
C THR A 346 9.47 -8.59 -30.15
N THR A 347 10.18 -7.46 -30.08
CA THR A 347 9.84 -6.32 -29.22
C THR A 347 9.51 -5.12 -30.11
N ILE A 348 8.28 -4.62 -30.04
CA ILE A 348 7.83 -3.44 -30.78
C ILE A 348 7.41 -2.39 -29.74
N THR A 349 8.25 -1.37 -29.53
CA THR A 349 8.06 -0.40 -28.45
C THR A 349 8.20 1.04 -28.89
N ASN A 350 7.38 1.96 -28.36
CA ASN A 350 7.50 3.40 -28.63
C ASN A 350 7.46 3.79 -30.12
N ASN A 351 6.84 2.99 -30.99
CA ASN A 351 6.78 3.31 -32.42
C ASN A 351 5.50 4.08 -32.75
N GLN A 352 5.60 4.97 -33.74
CA GLN A 352 4.45 5.59 -34.39
C GLN A 352 4.19 4.86 -35.71
N ILE A 353 3.04 4.22 -35.84
CA ILE A 353 2.68 3.36 -36.96
C ILE A 353 1.37 3.85 -37.55
N TYR A 354 1.42 4.62 -38.63
CA TYR A 354 0.22 5.27 -39.14
C TYR A 354 0.08 5.38 -40.65
N ASN A 355 -1.16 5.52 -41.13
CA ASN A 355 -1.49 5.64 -42.55
C ASN A 355 -0.91 4.51 -43.44
N ASN A 356 -0.54 3.37 -42.86
CA ASN A 356 -0.07 2.23 -43.64
C ASN A 356 -1.26 1.44 -44.20
N THR A 357 -1.06 0.83 -45.37
CA THR A 357 -2.11 0.13 -46.11
C THR A 357 -1.67 -1.29 -46.48
N SER A 358 -2.52 -2.28 -46.17
CA SER A 358 -2.40 -3.66 -46.63
C SER A 358 -3.63 -4.03 -47.45
N ASN A 359 -3.49 -4.76 -48.55
CA ASN A 359 -4.66 -5.18 -49.33
C ASN A 359 -5.32 -6.46 -48.80
N LEU A 360 -4.73 -7.16 -47.82
CA LEU A 360 -5.39 -8.28 -47.12
C LEU A 360 -5.34 -8.07 -45.60
N ASP A 361 -4.21 -8.37 -44.96
CA ASP A 361 -4.17 -8.53 -43.50
C ASP A 361 -3.25 -7.48 -42.84
N GLY A 362 -3.68 -6.93 -41.70
CA GLY A 362 -2.87 -6.08 -40.83
C GLY A 362 -2.45 -4.77 -41.47
N GLY A 363 -3.27 -3.72 -41.37
CA GLY A 363 -2.94 -2.41 -41.95
C GLY A 363 -1.72 -1.82 -41.29
N GLY A 364 -1.75 -1.72 -39.95
CA GLY A 364 -0.59 -1.32 -39.15
C GLY A 364 0.38 -2.47 -38.98
N ILE A 365 -0.06 -3.53 -38.32
CA ILE A 365 0.78 -4.68 -37.94
C ILE A 365 0.08 -5.99 -38.30
N CYS A 366 0.79 -6.88 -38.97
CA CYS A 366 0.45 -8.30 -39.08
C CYS A 366 1.47 -9.11 -38.27
N TYR A 367 1.01 -9.95 -37.35
CA TYR A 367 1.88 -10.59 -36.35
C TYR A 367 1.63 -12.09 -36.24
N ARG A 368 2.72 -12.85 -36.09
CA ARG A 368 2.73 -14.28 -35.79
C ARG A 368 3.95 -14.60 -34.90
N GLY A 369 3.74 -15.36 -33.82
CA GLY A 369 4.82 -15.79 -32.93
C GLY A 369 4.69 -15.21 -31.53
N GLU A 370 5.81 -15.02 -30.83
CA GLU A 370 5.83 -14.55 -29.44
C GLU A 370 6.51 -13.19 -29.30
N GLY A 371 6.03 -12.32 -28.42
CA GLY A 371 6.65 -11.02 -28.21
C GLY A 371 5.80 -10.03 -27.41
N VAL A 372 6.21 -8.76 -27.47
CA VAL A 372 5.59 -7.68 -26.71
C VAL A 372 5.44 -6.44 -27.59
N LEU A 373 4.24 -5.84 -27.54
CA LEU A 373 3.92 -4.52 -28.11
C LEU A 373 3.66 -3.57 -26.95
N THR A 374 4.50 -2.55 -26.77
CA THR A 374 4.35 -1.59 -25.66
C THR A 374 4.49 -0.14 -26.11
N ASP A 375 3.63 0.75 -25.65
CA ASP A 375 3.74 2.21 -25.85
C ASP A 375 3.77 2.64 -27.32
N ASN A 376 3.11 1.90 -28.21
CA ASN A 376 3.02 2.29 -29.61
C ASN A 376 1.74 3.10 -29.86
N LEU A 377 1.85 4.04 -30.79
CA LEU A 377 0.70 4.66 -31.45
C LEU A 377 0.45 3.91 -32.76
N ILE A 378 -0.72 3.30 -32.90
CA ILE A 378 -1.15 2.60 -34.12
C ILE A 378 -2.40 3.31 -34.65
N ALA A 379 -2.22 4.21 -35.62
CA ALA A 379 -3.26 5.15 -36.02
C ALA A 379 -3.57 5.13 -37.52
N ASN A 380 -4.84 5.27 -37.91
CA ASN A 380 -5.19 5.54 -39.33
C ASN A 380 -4.67 4.52 -40.35
N ASN A 381 -4.39 3.28 -39.95
CA ASN A 381 -3.96 2.24 -40.88
C ASN A 381 -5.17 1.59 -41.56
N THR A 382 -4.97 0.96 -42.71
CA THR A 382 -6.05 0.36 -43.52
C THR A 382 -5.72 -1.04 -44.01
N SER A 383 -6.70 -1.94 -43.91
CA SER A 383 -6.61 -3.31 -44.44
C SER A 383 -7.97 -3.89 -44.82
N VAL A 384 -8.01 -5.14 -45.28
CA VAL A 384 -9.26 -5.92 -45.39
C VAL A 384 -9.60 -6.58 -44.04
N SER A 385 -8.60 -7.11 -43.35
CA SER A 385 -8.74 -7.71 -42.02
C SER A 385 -7.72 -7.12 -41.05
N GLY A 386 -8.17 -6.63 -39.89
CA GLY A 386 -7.29 -6.09 -38.85
C GLY A 386 -6.67 -4.75 -39.27
N GLY A 387 -7.42 -3.65 -39.11
CA GLY A 387 -6.95 -2.32 -39.52
C GLY A 387 -5.68 -1.91 -38.78
N GLY A 388 -5.73 -1.99 -37.44
CA GLY A 388 -4.57 -1.77 -36.57
C GLY A 388 -3.66 -2.98 -36.50
N LEU A 389 -4.16 -4.08 -35.94
CA LEU A 389 -3.44 -5.32 -35.68
C LEU A 389 -4.18 -6.53 -36.23
N TYR A 390 -3.42 -7.45 -36.82
CA TYR A 390 -3.90 -8.76 -37.23
C TYR A 390 -3.00 -9.85 -36.66
N LEU A 391 -3.56 -10.82 -35.93
CA LEU A 391 -2.85 -12.00 -35.43
C LEU A 391 -3.16 -13.21 -36.30
N GLN A 392 -2.12 -13.73 -36.95
CA GLN A 392 -2.21 -14.87 -37.84
C GLN A 392 -2.33 -16.19 -37.06
N SER A 393 -2.95 -17.18 -37.69
CA SER A 393 -3.02 -18.58 -37.27
C SER A 393 -1.66 -19.20 -36.87
N GLY A 394 -1.71 -20.05 -35.85
CA GLY A 394 -0.57 -20.64 -35.15
C GLY A 394 -0.27 -19.91 -33.85
N TYR A 395 -0.18 -20.67 -32.74
CA TYR A 395 -0.03 -20.18 -31.36
C TYR A 395 0.78 -18.87 -31.26
N THR A 396 0.07 -17.76 -31.15
CA THR A 396 0.66 -16.42 -30.98
C THR A 396 0.44 -16.01 -29.53
N ASN A 397 1.54 -15.76 -28.82
CA ASN A 397 1.53 -15.31 -27.43
C ASN A 397 2.16 -13.92 -27.37
N ILE A 398 1.32 -12.90 -27.47
CA ILE A 398 1.74 -11.50 -27.53
C ILE A 398 1.07 -10.71 -26.39
N SER A 399 1.88 -9.94 -25.67
CA SER A 399 1.39 -8.98 -24.68
C SER A 399 1.29 -7.60 -25.32
N ILE A 400 0.13 -6.96 -25.19
CA ILE A 400 -0.19 -5.66 -25.77
C ILE A 400 -0.45 -4.69 -24.63
N LEU A 401 0.54 -3.86 -24.32
CA LEU A 401 0.61 -3.07 -23.10
C LEU A 401 0.69 -1.57 -23.43
N ASN A 402 -0.09 -0.71 -22.78
CA ASN A 402 0.07 0.75 -22.89
C ASN A 402 0.01 1.30 -24.34
N ASN A 403 -0.68 0.65 -25.27
CA ASN A 403 -0.75 1.12 -26.66
C ASN A 403 -1.97 2.02 -26.87
N THR A 404 -1.85 3.01 -27.75
CA THR A 404 -2.99 3.75 -28.30
C THR A 404 -3.28 3.25 -29.71
N ILE A 405 -4.40 2.56 -29.92
CA ILE A 405 -4.81 1.99 -31.21
C ILE A 405 -6.09 2.69 -31.67
N VAL A 406 -5.95 3.60 -32.62
CA VAL A 406 -6.97 4.63 -32.88
C VAL A 406 -7.25 4.83 -34.36
N ASN A 407 -8.50 5.05 -34.72
CA ASN A 407 -8.90 5.46 -36.07
C ASN A 407 -8.38 4.54 -37.20
N ASN A 408 -8.13 3.26 -36.95
CA ASN A 408 -7.79 2.31 -38.02
C ASN A 408 -9.08 1.86 -38.75
N ALA A 409 -8.99 1.57 -40.05
CA ALA A 409 -10.15 1.22 -40.88
C ALA A 409 -9.97 -0.12 -41.59
N THR A 410 -11.04 -0.89 -41.70
CA THR A 410 -10.98 -2.21 -42.35
C THR A 410 -12.35 -2.73 -42.79
N GLN A 411 -12.42 -3.96 -43.33
CA GLN A 411 -13.69 -4.68 -43.51
C GLN A 411 -14.08 -5.44 -42.23
N ASN A 412 -13.13 -6.16 -41.61
CA ASN A 412 -13.34 -6.87 -40.34
C ASN A 412 -12.25 -6.57 -39.29
N GLY A 413 -12.64 -6.16 -38.07
CA GLY A 413 -11.71 -5.95 -36.96
C GLY A 413 -10.91 -4.65 -37.04
N GLY A 414 -11.55 -3.49 -36.87
CA GLY A 414 -10.92 -2.17 -37.08
C GLY A 414 -9.65 -1.98 -36.25
N CYS A 415 -9.71 -2.24 -34.95
CA CYS A 415 -8.53 -2.30 -34.10
C CYS A 415 -7.79 -3.62 -34.32
N PHE A 416 -8.50 -4.74 -34.18
CA PHE A 416 -7.90 -6.05 -33.99
C PHE A 416 -8.68 -7.16 -34.70
N TYR A 417 -7.94 -8.04 -35.37
CA TYR A 417 -8.44 -9.30 -35.91
C TYR A 417 -7.59 -10.45 -35.39
N ALA A 418 -8.21 -11.46 -34.79
CA ALA A 418 -7.53 -12.70 -34.38
C ALA A 418 -8.05 -13.94 -35.11
N GLU A 419 -7.11 -14.65 -35.75
CA GLU A 419 -7.33 -16.01 -36.26
C GLU A 419 -7.25 -17.06 -35.14
N ASP A 420 -7.99 -18.16 -35.34
CA ASP A 420 -8.01 -19.35 -34.51
C ASP A 420 -8.23 -19.07 -33.01
N ASN A 421 -7.31 -19.52 -32.16
CA ASN A 421 -7.40 -19.49 -30.70
C ASN A 421 -6.45 -18.44 -30.09
N ASN A 422 -6.02 -17.44 -30.87
CA ASN A 422 -5.11 -16.41 -30.40
C ASN A 422 -5.79 -15.54 -29.34
N SER A 423 -5.28 -15.56 -28.11
CA SER A 423 -5.90 -14.92 -26.95
C SER A 423 -4.88 -14.02 -26.22
N PRO A 424 -4.43 -12.91 -26.84
CA PRO A 424 -3.44 -12.03 -26.25
C PRO A 424 -3.98 -11.29 -25.02
N GLU A 425 -3.06 -10.78 -24.21
CA GLU A 425 -3.37 -9.86 -23.12
C GLU A 425 -3.32 -8.41 -23.62
N PHE A 426 -4.37 -7.65 -23.34
CA PHE A 426 -4.42 -6.20 -23.47
C PHE A 426 -4.45 -5.56 -22.08
N LYS A 427 -3.52 -4.64 -21.84
CA LYS A 427 -3.43 -3.94 -20.56
C LYS A 427 -3.13 -2.46 -20.77
N ASN A 428 -3.79 -1.58 -20.03
CA ASN A 428 -3.54 -0.13 -20.06
C ASN A 428 -3.67 0.49 -21.46
N CYS A 429 -4.47 -0.10 -22.35
CA CYS A 429 -4.57 0.35 -23.75
C CYS A 429 -5.74 1.30 -23.97
N VAL A 430 -5.61 2.21 -24.93
CA VAL A 430 -6.72 3.04 -25.43
C VAL A 430 -7.07 2.60 -26.84
N ILE A 431 -8.32 2.20 -27.04
CA ILE A 431 -8.83 1.60 -28.28
C ILE A 431 -10.09 2.36 -28.70
N TRP A 432 -9.94 3.26 -29.66
CA TRP A 432 -10.98 4.25 -29.96
C TRP A 432 -11.08 4.63 -31.43
N GLY A 433 -12.29 4.88 -31.93
CA GLY A 433 -12.52 5.43 -33.27
C GLY A 433 -12.15 4.50 -34.44
N ASN A 434 -11.72 3.27 -34.16
CA ASN A 434 -11.49 2.27 -35.22
C ASN A 434 -12.82 1.85 -35.86
N THR A 435 -12.80 1.59 -37.17
CA THR A 435 -14.00 1.26 -37.95
C THR A 435 -13.83 -0.02 -38.75
N ALA A 436 -14.94 -0.74 -38.93
CA ALA A 436 -15.03 -1.90 -39.80
C ALA A 436 -16.32 -1.80 -40.62
N SER A 437 -16.25 -2.02 -41.94
CA SER A 437 -17.43 -1.94 -42.81
C SER A 437 -18.36 -3.14 -42.70
N SER A 438 -17.90 -4.26 -42.12
CA SER A 438 -18.67 -5.50 -41.99
C SER A 438 -18.86 -5.90 -40.53
N ASN A 439 -17.81 -6.38 -39.86
CA ASN A 439 -17.94 -6.96 -38.52
C ASN A 439 -16.82 -6.51 -37.57
N GLY A 440 -17.17 -6.35 -36.29
CA GLY A 440 -16.21 -6.10 -35.21
C GLY A 440 -15.49 -4.76 -35.39
N GLN A 441 -16.15 -3.64 -35.08
CA GLN A 441 -15.57 -2.30 -35.23
C GLN A 441 -14.24 -2.18 -34.47
N GLN A 442 -14.20 -2.66 -33.23
CA GLN A 442 -12.95 -2.80 -32.48
C GLN A 442 -12.33 -4.18 -32.71
N PHE A 443 -13.03 -5.25 -32.32
CA PHE A 443 -12.48 -6.61 -32.29
C PHE A 443 -13.27 -7.57 -33.16
N TYR A 444 -12.55 -8.32 -34.00
CA TYR A 444 -13.05 -9.51 -34.68
C TYR A 444 -12.33 -10.76 -34.16
N LEU A 445 -13.09 -11.64 -33.52
CA LEU A 445 -12.62 -12.89 -32.91
C LEU A 445 -13.18 -14.06 -33.73
N SER A 446 -12.31 -14.73 -34.49
CA SER A 446 -12.76 -15.66 -35.54
C SER A 446 -13.42 -16.95 -35.01
N THR A 447 -13.10 -17.35 -33.77
CA THR A 447 -13.66 -18.53 -33.10
C THR A 447 -14.09 -18.23 -31.67
N GLN A 448 -14.93 -19.09 -31.08
CA GLN A 448 -15.33 -18.99 -29.67
C GLN A 448 -14.19 -19.22 -28.67
N TYR A 449 -13.04 -19.74 -29.11
CA TYR A 449 -11.88 -19.99 -28.26
C TYR A 449 -10.88 -18.82 -28.28
N CYS A 450 -11.08 -17.86 -29.19
CA CYS A 450 -10.35 -16.60 -29.19
C CYS A 450 -10.91 -15.71 -28.07
N GLN A 451 -10.22 -15.69 -26.94
CA GLN A 451 -10.64 -14.97 -25.73
C GLN A 451 -9.48 -14.09 -25.25
N PRO A 452 -9.10 -13.02 -25.99
CA PRO A 452 -8.15 -12.04 -25.49
C PRO A 452 -8.61 -11.53 -24.13
N ILE A 453 -7.69 -11.25 -23.23
CA ILE A 453 -8.00 -10.78 -21.86
C ILE A 453 -7.70 -9.28 -21.74
N PHE A 454 -8.54 -8.55 -21.01
CA PHE A 454 -8.47 -7.08 -20.92
C PHE A 454 -8.43 -6.60 -19.47
N TYR A 455 -7.41 -5.81 -19.15
CA TYR A 455 -7.26 -5.12 -17.87
C TYR A 455 -7.02 -3.63 -18.09
N ASN A 456 -7.76 -2.78 -17.37
CA ASN A 456 -7.48 -1.33 -17.34
C ASN A 456 -7.38 -0.73 -18.76
N CYS A 457 -8.30 -1.04 -19.65
CA CYS A 457 -8.32 -0.48 -21.02
C CYS A 457 -9.54 0.42 -21.22
N ASP A 458 -9.39 1.45 -22.06
CA ASP A 458 -10.51 2.23 -22.58
C ASP A 458 -10.88 1.72 -23.97
N ILE A 459 -12.06 1.13 -24.11
CA ILE A 459 -12.48 0.40 -25.31
C ILE A 459 -13.86 0.87 -25.75
N GLN A 460 -13.90 1.54 -26.91
CA GLN A 460 -15.14 2.06 -27.48
C GLN A 460 -16.20 0.97 -27.69
N GLY A 461 -17.38 1.14 -27.10
CA GLY A 461 -18.51 0.21 -27.17
C GLY A 461 -18.40 -1.01 -26.24
N GLY A 462 -17.36 -1.07 -25.40
CA GLY A 462 -17.12 -2.13 -24.43
C GLY A 462 -17.02 -3.54 -25.05
N SER A 463 -17.12 -4.57 -24.20
CA SER A 463 -17.08 -5.97 -24.63
C SER A 463 -18.26 -6.39 -25.51
N THR A 464 -19.37 -5.65 -25.47
CA THR A 464 -20.54 -5.86 -26.33
C THR A 464 -20.30 -5.51 -27.80
N SER A 465 -19.26 -4.72 -28.10
CA SER A 465 -18.90 -4.35 -29.47
C SER A 465 -18.09 -5.44 -30.21
N PHE A 466 -17.67 -6.49 -29.49
CA PHE A 466 -16.80 -7.53 -30.02
C PHE A 466 -17.59 -8.49 -30.91
N PHE A 467 -17.05 -8.79 -32.09
CA PHE A 467 -17.62 -9.81 -32.96
C PHE A 467 -17.01 -11.18 -32.65
N THR A 468 -17.86 -12.15 -32.29
CA THR A 468 -17.50 -13.49 -31.82
C THR A 468 -18.23 -14.59 -32.58
N ASN A 469 -18.38 -14.44 -33.91
CA ASN A 469 -18.97 -15.42 -34.83
C ASN A 469 -20.26 -16.10 -34.28
N GLY A 470 -21.20 -15.28 -33.79
CA GLY A 470 -22.50 -15.73 -33.28
C GLY A 470 -22.55 -16.13 -31.79
N ASN A 471 -21.44 -16.06 -31.05
CA ASN A 471 -21.39 -16.30 -29.61
C ASN A 471 -21.23 -15.00 -28.81
N PHE A 472 -21.25 -15.06 -27.48
CA PHE A 472 -20.86 -13.95 -26.61
C PHE A 472 -19.37 -14.04 -26.26
N TYR A 473 -18.72 -12.89 -26.08
CA TYR A 473 -17.38 -12.84 -25.49
C TYR A 473 -17.46 -13.23 -24.00
N ILE A 474 -16.59 -14.14 -23.57
CA ILE A 474 -16.58 -14.71 -22.20
C ILE A 474 -15.21 -14.62 -21.52
N GLY A 475 -14.24 -13.97 -22.16
CA GLY A 475 -12.91 -13.75 -21.62
C GLY A 475 -12.91 -12.74 -20.46
N THR A 476 -11.76 -12.64 -19.81
CA THR A 476 -11.57 -11.71 -18.68
C THR A 476 -11.65 -10.27 -19.16
N TYR A 477 -12.53 -9.48 -18.52
CA TYR A 477 -12.74 -8.06 -18.81
C TYR A 477 -12.85 -7.28 -17.50
N GLN A 478 -11.73 -6.80 -16.97
CA GLN A 478 -11.65 -6.19 -15.64
C GLN A 478 -11.14 -4.75 -15.69
N ASN A 479 -11.75 -3.86 -14.90
CA ASN A 479 -11.36 -2.45 -14.75
C ASN A 479 -11.28 -1.66 -16.06
N ASN A 480 -11.99 -2.10 -17.11
CA ASN A 480 -12.04 -1.39 -18.39
C ASN A 480 -13.14 -0.32 -18.36
N ILE A 481 -12.95 0.75 -19.13
CA ILE A 481 -13.92 1.83 -19.33
C ILE A 481 -14.33 1.92 -20.80
N ASP A 482 -15.45 2.59 -21.07
CA ASP A 482 -15.95 2.92 -22.41
C ASP A 482 -16.40 4.38 -22.39
N VAL A 483 -15.43 5.29 -22.47
CA VAL A 483 -15.66 6.74 -22.40
C VAL A 483 -14.75 7.40 -23.42
N ASN A 484 -15.17 8.51 -24.03
CA ASN A 484 -14.30 9.21 -24.98
C ASN A 484 -12.94 9.56 -24.32
N PRO A 485 -11.79 9.13 -24.89
CA PRO A 485 -10.46 9.39 -24.33
C PRO A 485 -10.10 10.87 -24.29
N LEU A 486 -10.83 11.73 -25.01
CA LEU A 486 -10.56 13.17 -25.13
C LEU A 486 -9.13 13.44 -25.61
N PHE A 487 -8.79 12.95 -26.80
CA PHE A 487 -7.52 13.29 -27.46
C PHE A 487 -7.43 14.78 -27.79
N THR A 488 -6.24 15.37 -27.73
CA THR A 488 -6.02 16.80 -27.95
C THR A 488 -6.45 17.27 -29.35
N SER A 489 -6.01 16.58 -30.41
CA SER A 489 -6.38 16.91 -31.79
C SER A 489 -6.27 15.67 -32.69
N PRO A 490 -7.14 14.64 -32.51
CA PRO A 490 -7.09 13.42 -33.30
C PRO A 490 -7.51 13.68 -34.75
N THR A 491 -7.23 12.73 -35.65
CA THR A 491 -7.76 12.76 -37.02
C THR A 491 -9.30 12.75 -37.02
N THR A 492 -9.91 13.42 -38.00
CA THR A 492 -11.38 13.55 -38.11
C THR A 492 -12.09 12.26 -38.56
N GLY A 493 -11.34 11.20 -38.87
CA GLY A 493 -11.88 9.96 -39.38
C GLY A 493 -10.82 8.85 -39.41
N SER A 494 -11.24 7.67 -39.83
CA SER A 494 -10.44 6.45 -39.77
C SER A 494 -9.84 6.04 -41.12
N GLY A 495 -8.67 5.41 -41.07
CA GLY A 495 -7.98 4.85 -42.22
C GLY A 495 -7.04 5.81 -42.93
N SER A 496 -6.37 5.31 -43.96
CA SER A 496 -5.21 5.96 -44.58
C SER A 496 -5.55 7.23 -45.38
N LEU A 497 -6.84 7.47 -45.63
CA LEU A 497 -7.34 8.70 -46.25
C LEU A 497 -7.28 9.94 -45.33
N PHE A 498 -7.15 9.74 -44.01
CA PHE A 498 -7.02 10.82 -43.04
C PHE A 498 -5.59 10.85 -42.50
N ASP A 499 -4.87 11.93 -42.78
CA ASP A 499 -3.46 12.08 -42.46
C ASP A 499 -3.22 12.23 -40.95
N ALA A 500 -2.58 11.22 -40.35
CA ALA A 500 -2.23 11.21 -38.94
C ALA A 500 -0.87 11.87 -38.63
N SER A 501 -0.10 12.30 -39.64
CA SER A 501 1.22 12.93 -39.42
C SER A 501 1.15 14.27 -38.68
N THR A 502 -0.02 14.92 -38.68
CA THR A 502 -0.29 16.19 -38.00
C THR A 502 -1.26 16.05 -36.83
N ALA A 503 -1.73 14.84 -36.56
CA ALA A 503 -2.68 14.58 -35.47
C ALA A 503 -1.97 14.49 -34.12
N ASP A 504 -2.69 14.87 -33.07
CA ASP A 504 -2.24 14.79 -31.69
C ASP A 504 -3.17 13.88 -30.89
N PHE A 505 -2.67 12.69 -30.55
CA PHE A 505 -3.35 11.67 -29.78
C PHE A 505 -2.94 11.67 -28.30
N SER A 506 -2.29 12.73 -27.81
CA SER A 506 -2.12 12.96 -26.38
C SER A 506 -3.47 13.22 -25.71
N LEU A 507 -3.52 13.01 -24.39
CA LEU A 507 -4.75 13.14 -23.60
C LEU A 507 -4.96 14.59 -23.15
N GLN A 508 -6.17 15.13 -23.33
CA GLN A 508 -6.58 16.39 -22.71
C GLN A 508 -6.69 16.23 -21.17
N ASN A 509 -6.55 17.33 -20.42
CA ASN A 509 -6.51 17.30 -18.94
C ASN A 509 -7.77 16.73 -18.25
N SER A 510 -8.90 16.68 -18.95
CA SER A 510 -10.15 16.09 -18.45
C SER A 510 -10.38 14.65 -18.93
N SER A 511 -9.37 14.04 -19.56
CA SER A 511 -9.47 12.68 -20.09
C SER A 511 -9.75 11.66 -18.98
N PRO A 512 -10.67 10.70 -19.20
CA PRO A 512 -10.90 9.61 -18.26
C PRO A 512 -9.73 8.61 -18.20
N CYS A 513 -8.80 8.68 -19.16
CA CYS A 513 -7.64 7.80 -19.24
C CYS A 513 -6.50 8.20 -18.29
N ILE A 514 -6.54 9.42 -17.75
CA ILE A 514 -5.51 9.95 -16.85
C ILE A 514 -5.55 9.21 -15.51
N ASN A 515 -4.40 8.73 -15.03
CA ASN A 515 -4.22 7.98 -13.78
C ASN A 515 -5.23 6.83 -13.62
N SER A 516 -5.51 6.10 -14.71
CA SER A 516 -6.49 5.00 -14.76
C SER A 516 -5.87 3.66 -15.17
N GLY A 517 -4.58 3.62 -15.50
CA GLY A 517 -3.83 2.40 -15.76
C GLY A 517 -3.46 1.65 -14.47
N ASP A 518 -2.77 0.51 -14.62
CA ASP A 518 -2.17 -0.24 -13.51
C ASP A 518 -0.70 0.15 -13.25
N SER A 519 -0.29 0.02 -11.99
CA SER A 519 1.02 0.29 -11.41
C SER A 519 2.10 -0.78 -11.68
N VAL A 520 1.80 -1.86 -12.39
CA VAL A 520 2.72 -3.01 -12.55
C VAL A 520 3.46 -2.98 -13.89
N THR A 521 4.78 -2.75 -13.82
CA THR A 521 5.79 -2.86 -14.89
C THR A 521 5.51 -2.03 -16.14
N TYR A 522 6.05 -0.81 -16.17
CA TYR A 522 6.02 0.11 -17.30
C TYR A 522 7.42 0.69 -17.56
N PRO A 523 7.71 1.21 -18.77
CA PRO A 523 8.99 1.86 -19.05
C PRO A 523 9.14 3.18 -18.31
N THR A 524 10.35 3.73 -18.27
CA THR A 524 10.63 4.98 -17.57
C THR A 524 9.98 6.21 -18.22
N THR A 525 9.68 6.13 -19.52
CA THR A 525 9.06 7.23 -20.27
C THR A 525 7.92 6.75 -21.16
N ASP A 526 6.99 7.64 -21.48
CA ASP A 526 5.96 7.48 -22.50
C ASP A 526 6.52 7.62 -23.93
N ILE A 527 5.64 7.54 -24.95
CA ILE A 527 6.03 7.66 -26.36
C ILE A 527 6.59 9.05 -26.72
N ALA A 528 6.17 10.10 -26.01
CA ALA A 528 6.66 11.47 -26.17
C ALA A 528 8.00 11.72 -25.44
N GLY A 529 8.48 10.74 -24.67
CA GLY A 529 9.71 10.82 -23.89
C GLY A 529 9.53 11.46 -22.52
N ASN A 530 8.28 11.68 -22.08
CA ASN A 530 7.97 12.22 -20.77
C ASN A 530 7.98 11.12 -19.70
N PRO A 531 8.20 11.44 -18.40
CA PRO A 531 8.09 10.47 -17.31
C PRO A 531 6.78 9.69 -17.35
N ARG A 532 6.87 8.36 -17.19
CA ARG A 532 5.70 7.48 -17.33
C ARG A 532 4.71 7.56 -16.16
N VAL A 533 5.12 8.11 -15.02
CA VAL A 533 4.27 8.22 -13.83
C VAL A 533 4.17 9.67 -13.43
N VAL A 534 2.95 10.22 -13.54
CA VAL A 534 2.61 11.58 -13.10
C VAL A 534 1.34 11.50 -12.26
N GLY A 535 1.40 11.91 -11.00
CA GLY A 535 0.25 11.89 -10.10
C GLY A 535 0.23 10.70 -9.16
N CYS A 536 0.32 9.45 -9.64
CA CYS A 536 0.51 8.23 -8.81
C CYS A 536 0.75 6.97 -9.66
N ILE A 537 -0.06 6.78 -10.70
CA ILE A 537 -0.05 5.61 -11.59
C ILE A 537 0.05 6.09 -13.03
N ILE A 538 0.16 5.16 -13.97
CA ILE A 538 0.26 5.52 -15.38
C ILE A 538 -1.12 5.84 -15.96
N ASP A 539 -1.15 6.68 -16.98
CA ASP A 539 -2.29 6.87 -17.85
C ASP A 539 -2.49 5.64 -18.76
N MET A 540 -3.74 5.40 -19.16
CA MET A 540 -4.01 4.43 -20.22
C MET A 540 -3.58 4.99 -21.58
N GLY A 541 -3.00 4.14 -22.42
CA GLY A 541 -2.55 4.46 -23.78
C GLY A 541 -1.05 4.73 -23.85
N ALA A 542 -0.57 5.26 -24.98
CA ALA A 542 0.85 5.47 -25.24
C ALA A 542 1.43 6.77 -24.66
N TYR A 543 0.56 7.70 -24.24
CA TYR A 543 0.91 9.04 -23.78
C TYR A 543 0.57 9.22 -22.31
N GLU A 544 1.44 9.91 -21.57
CA GLU A 544 1.16 10.41 -20.22
C GLU A 544 0.86 11.90 -20.26
N ASN A 545 -0.25 12.29 -19.67
CA ASN A 545 -0.55 13.68 -19.43
C ASN A 545 0.41 14.25 -18.37
N GLN A 546 1.16 15.27 -18.75
CA GLN A 546 2.18 15.89 -17.89
C GLN A 546 1.63 16.96 -16.96
N THR A 547 0.34 17.26 -17.02
CA THR A 547 -0.29 18.11 -16.02
C THR A 547 -0.68 17.22 -14.87
N ILE A 548 -0.18 17.51 -13.67
CA ILE A 548 -0.74 16.93 -12.45
C ILE A 548 -2.13 17.55 -12.34
N PRO A 549 -3.23 16.85 -12.66
CA PRO A 549 -4.51 17.43 -12.36
C PRO A 549 -4.58 17.46 -10.83
N ALA A 550 -5.13 18.53 -10.25
CA ALA A 550 -5.49 18.54 -8.84
C ALA A 550 -6.65 17.55 -8.63
N TYR A 551 -6.36 16.26 -8.74
CA TYR A 551 -7.30 15.16 -8.71
C TYR A 551 -7.01 14.36 -7.45
N ILE A 552 -7.14 15.07 -6.33
CA ILE A 552 -7.19 14.48 -5.01
C ILE A 552 -8.64 13.96 -4.85
N PRO A 553 -8.87 12.65 -4.71
CA PRO A 553 -10.23 12.15 -4.52
C PRO A 553 -10.82 12.77 -3.25
N THR A 554 -12.00 13.36 -3.38
CA THR A 554 -12.71 13.87 -2.21
C THR A 554 -13.42 12.72 -1.53
N VAL A 555 -13.12 12.49 -0.26
CA VAL A 555 -13.83 11.52 0.57
C VAL A 555 -15.05 12.20 1.18
N SER A 556 -16.21 11.52 1.09
CA SER A 556 -17.46 11.92 1.73
C SER A 556 -17.97 10.82 2.66
N ALA A 557 -18.70 11.18 3.72
CA ALA A 557 -19.32 10.23 4.63
C ALA A 557 -20.84 10.20 4.42
N SER A 558 -21.46 9.03 4.48
CA SER A 558 -22.91 8.88 4.37
C SER A 558 -23.69 9.46 5.56
N GLY A 559 -23.00 9.78 6.66
CA GLY A 559 -23.55 10.30 7.90
C GLY A 559 -22.47 10.85 8.84
N THR A 560 -22.75 10.93 10.15
CA THR A 560 -21.78 11.40 11.15
C THR A 560 -20.59 10.44 11.26
N THR A 561 -19.38 11.00 11.41
CA THR A 561 -18.14 10.21 11.57
C THR A 561 -17.81 9.92 13.03
N THR A 562 -18.70 10.33 13.95
CA THR A 562 -18.66 9.98 15.37
C THR A 562 -19.91 9.15 15.70
N PHE A 563 -19.72 7.93 16.18
CA PHE A 563 -20.80 6.97 16.47
C PHE A 563 -20.40 5.96 17.55
N CYS A 564 -21.36 5.19 18.06
CA CYS A 564 -21.14 4.23 19.15
C CYS A 564 -20.50 2.92 18.66
N GLN A 565 -19.75 2.26 19.54
CA GLN A 565 -19.18 0.94 19.27
C GLN A 565 -20.27 -0.07 18.88
N GLY A 566 -20.16 -0.64 17.68
CA GLY A 566 -21.17 -1.53 17.08
C GLY A 566 -21.83 -0.95 15.83
N ASP A 567 -21.83 0.39 15.68
CA ASP A 567 -22.34 1.08 14.50
C ASP A 567 -21.28 1.19 13.38
N SER A 568 -21.64 1.83 12.27
CA SER A 568 -20.76 2.05 11.13
C SER A 568 -21.10 3.28 10.32
N VAL A 569 -20.12 3.83 9.60
CA VAL A 569 -20.32 4.85 8.56
C VAL A 569 -19.80 4.33 7.22
N VAL A 570 -20.45 4.71 6.12
CA VAL A 570 -19.93 4.44 4.77
C VAL A 570 -19.16 5.66 4.31
N LEU A 571 -17.89 5.46 3.96
CA LEU A 571 -17.07 6.48 3.31
C LEU A 571 -17.05 6.21 1.80
N THR A 572 -17.28 7.24 1.00
CA THR A 572 -17.37 7.15 -0.46
C THR A 572 -16.38 8.12 -1.10
N SER A 573 -15.57 7.59 -2.02
CA SER A 573 -14.68 8.36 -2.88
C SER A 573 -15.44 9.01 -4.03
N SER A 574 -15.04 10.22 -4.43
CA SER A 574 -15.50 10.83 -5.67
C SER A 574 -15.09 10.08 -6.93
N PHE A 575 -14.11 9.17 -6.87
CA PHE A 575 -13.66 8.40 -8.03
C PHE A 575 -14.35 7.05 -8.12
N ILE A 576 -14.73 6.66 -9.33
CA ILE A 576 -15.43 5.40 -9.62
C ILE A 576 -14.44 4.23 -9.67
N THR A 577 -13.23 4.44 -10.16
CA THR A 577 -12.17 3.44 -10.32
C THR A 577 -10.83 3.98 -9.78
N GLY A 578 -9.84 3.10 -9.58
CA GLY A 578 -8.48 3.49 -9.16
C GLY A 578 -8.33 3.87 -7.67
N ASN A 579 -9.28 3.49 -6.81
CA ASN A 579 -9.23 3.80 -5.38
C ASN A 579 -8.23 2.90 -4.64
N LEU A 580 -7.51 3.47 -3.66
CA LEU A 580 -6.79 2.72 -2.62
C LEU A 580 -6.95 3.46 -1.29
N TRP A 581 -7.71 2.86 -0.39
CA TRP A 581 -7.96 3.38 0.94
C TRP A 581 -6.80 3.12 1.88
N SER A 582 -6.66 3.93 2.93
CA SER A 582 -5.63 3.77 3.97
C SER A 582 -5.69 2.42 4.72
N ASN A 583 -6.81 1.71 4.65
CA ASN A 583 -6.99 0.35 5.18
C ASN A 583 -6.66 -0.76 4.15
N GLY A 584 -6.23 -0.40 2.94
CA GLY A 584 -5.87 -1.30 1.84
C GLY A 584 -7.01 -1.71 0.90
N ASP A 585 -8.23 -1.22 1.12
CA ASP A 585 -9.38 -1.51 0.24
C ASP A 585 -9.26 -0.74 -1.10
N THR A 586 -9.86 -1.26 -2.18
CA THR A 586 -9.81 -0.68 -3.54
C THR A 586 -11.16 -0.33 -4.13
N THR A 587 -12.24 -0.56 -3.38
CA THR A 587 -13.61 -0.23 -3.82
C THR A 587 -13.89 1.27 -3.75
N GLN A 588 -14.91 1.75 -4.48
CA GLN A 588 -15.34 3.16 -4.42
C GLN A 588 -15.81 3.60 -3.02
N SER A 589 -16.33 2.66 -2.22
CA SER A 589 -16.87 2.94 -0.88
C SER A 589 -16.51 1.86 0.13
N ILE A 590 -16.10 2.27 1.33
CA ILE A 590 -15.79 1.36 2.44
C ILE A 590 -16.78 1.54 3.60
N THR A 591 -17.08 0.44 4.30
CA THR A 591 -17.83 0.48 5.57
C THR A 591 -16.87 0.48 6.74
N VAL A 592 -16.82 1.59 7.49
CA VAL A 592 -15.90 1.78 8.61
C VAL A 592 -16.61 1.51 9.94
N LYS A 593 -16.01 0.64 10.76
CA LYS A 593 -16.50 0.25 12.11
C LYS A 593 -15.51 0.54 13.24
N THR A 594 -14.28 0.91 12.90
CA THR A 594 -13.18 1.15 13.84
C THR A 594 -12.75 2.60 13.78
N GLY A 595 -12.36 3.16 14.93
CA GLY A 595 -11.81 4.51 14.98
C GLY A 595 -10.48 4.60 14.25
N GLY A 596 -10.25 5.71 13.54
CA GLY A 596 -9.04 5.89 12.74
C GLY A 596 -9.15 7.05 11.77
N THR A 597 -8.04 7.39 11.12
CA THR A 597 -8.02 8.37 10.04
C THR A 597 -8.01 7.63 8.70
N TYR A 598 -9.01 7.91 7.89
CA TYR A 598 -9.23 7.28 6.60
C TYR A 598 -9.02 8.29 5.47
N TYR A 599 -8.28 7.89 4.46
CA TYR A 599 -8.06 8.66 3.25
C TYR A 599 -7.99 7.71 2.06
N ASN A 600 -8.13 8.26 0.85
CA ASN A 600 -8.00 7.55 -0.41
C ASN A 600 -6.88 8.19 -1.24
N GLY A 601 -5.96 7.40 -1.78
CA GLY A 601 -4.83 7.86 -2.60
C GLY A 601 -3.49 7.16 -2.27
N THR A 602 -2.57 7.12 -3.25
CA THR A 602 -1.38 6.24 -3.21
C THR A 602 -0.01 6.91 -3.20
N CYS A 603 0.17 8.21 -3.45
CA CYS A 603 1.50 8.86 -3.39
C CYS A 603 1.45 10.35 -3.00
N SER A 604 2.26 10.71 -1.98
CA SER A 604 2.70 12.04 -1.51
C SER A 604 1.71 13.17 -1.23
N GLU A 605 0.48 13.17 -1.74
CA GLU A 605 -0.58 14.07 -1.29
C GLU A 605 -1.86 13.25 -1.02
N THR A 606 -2.19 13.12 0.25
CA THR A 606 -3.38 12.39 0.72
C THR A 606 -4.66 13.09 0.25
N GLY A 607 -5.68 12.31 -0.13
CA GLY A 607 -7.10 12.70 -0.04
C GLY A 607 -7.42 13.53 1.19
N ASN A 608 -8.50 14.33 1.18
CA ASN A 608 -8.97 14.94 2.43
C ASN A 608 -9.25 13.83 3.45
N ALA A 609 -8.42 13.75 4.48
CA ALA A 609 -8.50 12.70 5.47
C ALA A 609 -9.77 12.90 6.32
N ILE A 610 -10.56 11.83 6.47
CA ILE A 610 -11.70 11.79 7.37
C ILE A 610 -11.31 11.03 8.62
N THR A 611 -11.37 11.69 9.77
CA THR A 611 -11.24 11.04 11.07
C THR A 611 -12.59 10.46 11.48
N VAL A 612 -12.60 9.15 11.75
CA VAL A 612 -13.72 8.41 12.33
C VAL A 612 -13.43 8.17 13.81
N THR A 613 -14.38 8.54 14.66
CA THR A 613 -14.31 8.37 16.11
C THR A 613 -15.39 7.38 16.55
N VAL A 614 -14.96 6.25 17.12
CA VAL A 614 -15.87 5.25 17.68
C VAL A 614 -15.90 5.41 19.20
N ILE A 615 -17.08 5.70 19.74
CA ILE A 615 -17.28 5.94 21.17
C ILE A 615 -17.66 4.61 21.84
N PRO A 616 -16.85 4.10 22.79
CA PRO A 616 -17.21 2.90 23.52
C PRO A 616 -18.45 3.14 24.39
N ALA A 617 -19.24 2.08 24.59
CA ALA A 617 -20.29 2.09 25.60
C ALA A 617 -19.67 2.21 27.01
N PRO A 618 -20.35 2.85 27.97
CA PRO A 618 -19.86 2.88 29.36
C PRO A 618 -19.75 1.45 29.91
N THR A 619 -18.84 1.21 30.85
CA THR A 619 -18.82 -0.06 31.61
C THR A 619 -19.45 0.19 32.97
N ILE A 620 -20.56 -0.49 33.27
CA ILE A 620 -21.35 -0.23 34.48
C ILE A 620 -21.41 -1.46 35.39
N ILE A 621 -21.04 -1.27 36.64
CA ILE A 621 -21.13 -2.29 37.69
C ILE A 621 -22.02 -1.80 38.84
N ILE A 622 -22.71 -2.74 39.49
CA ILE A 622 -23.49 -2.46 40.70
C ILE A 622 -22.64 -2.83 41.91
N SER A 623 -22.41 -1.87 42.80
CA SER A 623 -21.90 -2.13 44.16
C SER A 623 -23.03 -2.08 45.18
N THR A 624 -22.86 -2.77 46.29
CA THR A 624 -23.84 -2.82 47.37
C THR A 624 -23.29 -2.07 48.59
N GLY A 625 -24.09 -1.15 49.14
CA GLY A 625 -23.75 -0.40 50.36
C GLY A 625 -23.85 -1.22 51.65
N GLY A 626 -24.21 -2.50 51.55
CA GLY A 626 -24.40 -3.43 52.64
C GLY A 626 -24.69 -4.85 52.14
N ASN A 627 -25.08 -5.74 53.04
CA ASN A 627 -25.47 -7.11 52.69
C ASN A 627 -26.73 -7.11 51.81
N THR A 628 -26.74 -7.93 50.76
CA THR A 628 -27.90 -8.11 49.88
C THR A 628 -28.93 -9.11 50.39
N SER A 629 -28.69 -9.71 51.56
CA SER A 629 -29.64 -10.53 52.30
C SER A 629 -29.88 -9.90 53.67
N PHE A 630 -31.11 -9.45 53.92
CA PHE A 630 -31.50 -8.71 55.13
C PHE A 630 -32.95 -8.98 55.54
N CYS A 631 -33.37 -8.51 56.72
CA CYS A 631 -34.68 -8.81 57.29
C CYS A 631 -35.79 -7.87 56.77
N GLN A 632 -37.03 -8.33 56.80
CA GLN A 632 -38.19 -7.54 56.43
C GLN A 632 -38.27 -6.26 57.26
N GLY A 633 -38.21 -5.11 56.61
CA GLY A 633 -38.14 -3.78 57.24
C GLY A 633 -36.79 -3.09 57.08
N ASP A 634 -35.73 -3.82 56.75
CA ASP A 634 -34.42 -3.28 56.40
C ASP A 634 -34.32 -2.95 54.90
N SER A 635 -33.17 -2.42 54.48
CA SER A 635 -32.89 -2.09 53.08
C SER A 635 -31.41 -2.16 52.76
N VAL A 636 -31.08 -2.29 51.47
CA VAL A 636 -29.70 -2.13 50.97
C VAL A 636 -29.67 -1.04 49.89
N VAL A 637 -28.64 -0.22 49.92
CA VAL A 637 -28.37 0.75 48.85
C VAL A 637 -27.61 0.03 47.73
N LEU A 638 -28.13 0.07 46.51
CA LEU A 638 -27.42 -0.37 45.30
C LEU A 638 -26.90 0.88 44.59
N ILE A 639 -25.60 0.92 44.29
CA ILE A 639 -24.94 2.07 43.67
C ILE A 639 -24.37 1.63 42.32
N ALA A 640 -24.78 2.31 41.25
CA ALA A 640 -24.22 2.15 39.92
C ALA A 640 -22.89 2.92 39.83
N ASN A 641 -21.77 2.21 39.64
CA ASN A 641 -20.45 2.81 39.57
C ASN A 641 -19.89 2.78 38.15
N ASP A 642 -19.46 3.94 37.69
CA ASP A 642 -18.54 4.06 36.56
C ASP A 642 -17.10 3.85 37.05
N ALA A 643 -16.37 3.04 36.32
CA ALA A 643 -15.06 2.55 36.69
C ALA A 643 -13.92 3.25 35.90
N ASN A 644 -14.25 4.28 35.11
CA ASN A 644 -13.30 5.00 34.25
C ASN A 644 -12.39 6.01 34.99
N VAL A 645 -11.07 5.87 34.83
CA VAL A 645 -10.03 6.82 35.28
C VAL A 645 -8.96 6.98 34.20
N GLN A 646 -8.63 8.21 33.81
CA GLN A 646 -7.46 8.49 32.96
C GLN A 646 -6.43 9.37 33.66
N TYR A 647 -6.90 10.34 34.46
CA TYR A 647 -6.07 11.30 35.16
C TYR A 647 -6.19 11.12 36.67
N ILE A 648 -5.06 11.21 37.37
CA ILE A 648 -4.99 11.27 38.83
C ILE A 648 -4.39 12.61 39.21
N LYS A 649 -4.96 13.28 40.21
CA LYS A 649 -4.43 14.53 40.76
C LYS A 649 -4.23 14.43 42.27
N PHE A 650 -3.09 14.90 42.74
CA PHE A 650 -2.81 15.14 44.15
C PHE A 650 -2.78 16.65 44.39
N GLU A 651 -3.51 17.11 45.40
CA GLU A 651 -3.59 18.52 45.81
C GLU A 651 -3.13 18.67 47.26
N SER A 652 -2.25 19.64 47.54
CA SER A 652 -1.81 20.00 48.89
C SER A 652 -2.28 21.41 49.25
N TYR A 653 -2.73 21.58 50.50
CA TYR A 653 -3.27 22.83 51.02
C TYR A 653 -2.47 23.27 52.27
N TYR A 654 -2.26 24.58 52.43
CA TYR A 654 -1.41 25.16 53.48
C TYR A 654 -1.83 24.78 54.91
N SER A 655 -0.86 24.49 55.78
CA SER A 655 -1.01 24.52 57.24
C SER A 655 -0.02 25.54 57.81
N SER A 656 -0.37 26.19 58.92
CA SER A 656 0.36 27.32 59.52
C SER A 656 1.81 27.05 59.94
N ASP A 657 2.33 25.84 59.75
CA ASP A 657 3.65 25.39 60.19
C ASP A 657 4.58 25.08 59.01
N ASN A 658 5.19 26.13 58.41
CA ASN A 658 6.50 26.21 57.71
C ASN A 658 7.17 24.95 57.05
N GLY A 659 6.41 23.96 56.60
CA GLY A 659 6.89 22.67 56.10
C GLY A 659 6.76 22.50 54.58
N GLN A 660 7.78 21.90 53.96
CA GLN A 660 7.84 21.55 52.54
C GLN A 660 7.21 20.16 52.33
N VAL A 661 6.30 20.00 51.36
CA VAL A 661 5.76 18.67 50.99
C VAL A 661 6.58 18.12 49.84
N ASN A 662 7.30 17.03 50.09
CA ASN A 662 7.96 16.27 49.02
C ASN A 662 7.13 15.02 48.70
N VAL A 663 6.64 14.93 47.46
CA VAL A 663 6.06 13.71 46.91
C VAL A 663 7.18 12.93 46.25
N TYR A 664 7.44 11.73 46.77
CA TYR A 664 8.45 10.83 46.24
C TYR A 664 7.91 9.99 45.10
N GLU A 665 6.73 9.38 45.24
CA GLU A 665 6.11 8.56 44.20
C GLU A 665 4.59 8.59 44.32
N ILE A 666 3.90 8.51 43.18
CA ILE A 666 2.46 8.30 43.10
C ILE A 666 2.23 7.06 42.24
N GLU A 667 1.80 5.99 42.88
CA GLU A 667 1.53 4.69 42.28
C GLU A 667 0.03 4.53 42.05
N ALA A 668 -0.34 3.94 40.93
CA ALA A 668 -1.73 3.64 40.58
C ALA A 668 -1.79 2.15 40.27
N TYR A 669 -2.52 1.37 41.06
CA TYR A 669 -2.60 -0.08 40.91
C TYR A 669 -3.88 -0.50 40.20
N GLN A 670 -3.74 -1.39 39.23
CA GLN A 670 -4.83 -2.11 38.59
C GLN A 670 -4.48 -3.60 38.56
N ASN A 671 -5.37 -4.45 39.07
CA ASN A 671 -5.12 -5.88 39.27
C ASN A 671 -3.75 -6.19 39.91
N GLY A 672 -3.32 -5.36 40.87
CA GLY A 672 -2.03 -5.46 41.54
C GLY A 672 -0.81 -4.98 40.74
N VAL A 673 -0.99 -4.48 39.51
CA VAL A 673 0.07 -3.91 38.66
C VAL A 673 0.08 -2.39 38.76
N ASN A 674 1.25 -1.80 38.98
CA ASN A 674 1.40 -0.33 39.04
C ASN A 674 1.44 0.27 37.62
N ILE A 675 0.33 0.84 37.17
CA ILE A 675 0.16 1.43 35.84
C ILE A 675 0.68 2.87 35.74
N ALA A 676 1.00 3.52 36.86
CA ALA A 676 1.67 4.83 36.87
C ALA A 676 3.18 4.72 36.61
N LEU A 677 3.72 3.50 36.51
CA LEU A 677 5.14 3.27 36.19
C LEU A 677 5.52 3.93 34.87
N ASN A 678 6.57 4.75 34.91
CA ASN A 678 7.09 5.51 33.78
C ASN A 678 6.16 6.58 33.16
N LYS A 679 5.02 6.93 33.79
CA LYS A 679 4.08 7.96 33.30
C LYS A 679 4.49 9.35 33.78
N GLN A 680 4.44 10.39 32.95
CA GLN A 680 4.89 11.72 33.38
C GLN A 680 3.84 12.48 34.21
N GLY A 681 4.30 13.24 35.21
CA GLY A 681 3.46 14.13 36.01
C GLY A 681 3.60 15.61 35.61
N TYR A 682 2.48 16.34 35.57
CA TYR A 682 2.41 17.79 35.39
C TYR A 682 2.08 18.45 36.73
N ALA A 683 2.84 19.46 37.16
CA ALA A 683 2.58 20.21 38.39
C ALA A 683 2.36 21.70 38.11
N ASN A 684 1.57 22.37 38.95
CA ASN A 684 1.32 23.82 38.84
C ASN A 684 2.35 24.70 39.57
N SER A 685 3.29 24.12 40.31
CA SER A 685 4.41 24.83 40.93
C SER A 685 5.69 24.73 40.08
N TYR A 686 6.56 25.74 40.17
CA TYR A 686 7.73 25.93 39.30
C TYR A 686 8.90 24.94 39.54
N GLU A 687 8.76 24.00 40.45
CA GLU A 687 9.89 23.20 40.98
C GLU A 687 9.81 21.72 40.59
N SER A 688 9.57 21.46 39.30
CA SER A 688 9.84 20.13 38.74
C SER A 688 11.36 19.91 38.61
N GLY A 689 11.99 19.49 39.71
CA GLY A 689 13.31 18.83 39.73
C GLY A 689 14.50 19.69 40.13
N ASP A 690 15.19 19.28 41.20
CA ASP A 690 16.58 19.65 41.44
C ASP A 690 17.48 18.41 41.21
N TRP A 691 18.15 18.44 40.05
CA TRP A 691 19.45 17.82 39.73
C TRP A 691 19.55 16.28 39.78
N GLN A 692 18.95 15.63 38.80
CA GLN A 692 19.71 14.88 37.79
C GLN A 692 18.76 14.45 36.66
N SER A 693 19.15 14.78 35.44
CA SER A 693 18.53 14.38 34.19
C SER A 693 18.34 12.86 34.14
N ASN A 694 17.13 12.36 34.40
CA ASN A 694 16.50 11.19 33.76
C ASN A 694 15.11 10.92 34.39
N GLY A 695 14.04 11.25 33.66
CA GLY A 695 12.68 10.72 33.89
C GLY A 695 11.77 11.57 34.81
N LYS A 696 10.89 12.38 34.22
CA LYS A 696 9.77 13.06 34.93
C LYS A 696 8.63 12.09 35.28
N ASN A 697 8.96 10.85 35.61
CA ASN A 697 7.98 9.78 35.73
C ASN A 697 7.36 9.76 37.13
N ALA A 698 6.12 9.32 37.27
CA ALA A 698 5.38 9.21 38.53
C ALA A 698 5.96 8.10 39.42
N VAL A 699 6.56 7.08 38.80
CA VAL A 699 7.29 5.97 39.43
C VAL A 699 8.45 5.53 38.51
N ASP A 700 9.67 5.47 39.03
CA ASP A 700 10.90 5.05 38.33
C ASP A 700 11.94 4.36 39.25
N GLY A 701 11.64 4.18 40.54
CA GLY A 701 12.49 3.43 41.47
C GLY A 701 13.64 4.20 42.10
N ASN A 702 13.83 5.50 41.80
CA ASN A 702 14.81 6.36 42.47
C ASN A 702 14.21 7.07 43.70
N SER A 703 14.98 7.17 44.79
CA SER A 703 14.52 7.71 46.09
C SER A 703 14.56 9.24 46.23
N GLY A 704 14.86 9.96 45.14
CA GLY A 704 14.83 11.42 45.09
C GLY A 704 13.39 11.98 45.12
N SER A 705 13.21 13.16 45.69
CA SER A 705 11.92 13.87 45.65
C SER A 705 11.60 14.30 44.21
N ARG A 706 10.39 13.98 43.72
CA ARG A 706 9.99 14.23 42.32
C ARG A 706 9.16 15.50 42.16
N TRP A 707 8.47 15.89 43.24
CA TRP A 707 7.76 17.15 43.35
C TRP A 707 7.93 17.70 44.76
N SER A 708 8.24 18.99 44.87
CA SER A 708 8.48 19.69 46.13
C SER A 708 7.80 21.05 46.13
N SER A 709 7.29 21.48 47.29
CA SER A 709 6.81 22.85 47.50
C SER A 709 7.81 23.65 48.35
N GLN A 710 8.66 24.50 47.75
CA GLN A 710 9.53 25.38 48.55
C GLN A 710 8.74 26.39 49.40
N ARG A 711 9.39 26.83 50.48
CA ARG A 711 8.87 27.74 51.52
C ARG A 711 8.44 29.13 50.99
N ASN A 712 8.88 29.51 49.78
CA ASN A 712 8.67 30.85 49.20
C ASN A 712 7.83 30.86 47.91
N ASP A 713 7.24 29.73 47.53
CA ASP A 713 6.26 29.68 46.43
C ASP A 713 5.00 30.44 46.90
N PRO A 714 4.45 31.43 46.17
CA PRO A 714 3.22 32.12 46.54
C PRO A 714 2.11 31.11 46.83
N GLY A 715 1.87 30.88 48.12
CA GLY A 715 1.34 29.61 48.60
C GLY A 715 -0.15 29.40 48.32
N PRO A 716 -0.60 28.14 48.40
CA PRO A 716 -2.00 27.80 48.20
C PRO A 716 -2.85 28.34 49.35
N ASP A 717 -3.88 29.13 49.05
CA ASP A 717 -4.95 29.40 50.02
C ASP A 717 -5.94 28.21 50.05
N THR A 718 -6.98 28.27 50.87
CA THR A 718 -8.03 27.21 50.91
C THR A 718 -8.78 27.04 49.57
N ILE A 719 -8.49 27.87 48.56
CA ILE A 719 -9.19 27.95 47.27
C ILE A 719 -8.27 27.51 46.10
N ASN A 720 -6.95 27.71 46.19
CA ASN A 720 -5.99 27.44 45.10
C ASN A 720 -4.86 26.48 45.54
N PRO A 721 -5.07 25.16 45.57
CA PRO A 721 -4.06 24.19 46.00
C PRO A 721 -2.86 24.11 45.05
N HIS A 722 -1.71 23.71 45.60
CA HIS A 722 -0.64 23.16 44.77
C HIS A 722 -1.00 21.74 44.35
N PHE A 723 -0.77 21.38 43.10
CA PHE A 723 -1.16 20.09 42.57
C PHE A 723 -0.15 19.47 41.62
N ILE A 724 -0.21 18.14 41.54
CA ILE A 724 0.40 17.32 40.49
C ILE A 724 -0.67 16.43 39.86
N VAL A 725 -0.70 16.39 38.53
CA VAL A 725 -1.57 15.57 37.69
C VAL A 725 -0.74 14.53 36.97
N ILE A 726 -1.21 13.29 36.92
CA ILE A 726 -0.61 12.20 36.14
C ILE A 726 -1.63 11.75 35.10
N ASP A 727 -1.23 11.76 33.84
CA ASP A 727 -1.97 11.13 32.74
C ASP A 727 -1.52 9.68 32.60
N LEU A 728 -2.46 8.75 32.81
CA LEU A 728 -2.19 7.32 32.68
C LEU A 728 -2.09 6.90 31.20
N GLY A 729 -2.47 7.76 30.24
CA GLY A 729 -2.26 7.62 28.80
C GLY A 729 -3.37 6.89 28.04
N GLN A 730 -4.36 6.35 28.74
CA GLN A 730 -5.60 5.78 28.19
C GLN A 730 -6.68 5.75 29.29
N VAL A 731 -7.94 5.55 28.93
CA VAL A 731 -9.02 5.39 29.91
C VAL A 731 -8.94 3.97 30.51
N TYR A 732 -8.75 3.89 31.82
CA TYR A 732 -8.69 2.63 32.57
C TYR A 732 -9.99 2.38 33.32
N TYR A 733 -10.46 1.14 33.25
CA TYR A 733 -11.78 0.74 33.73
C TYR A 733 -11.80 0.18 35.15
N ASP A 734 -10.68 -0.05 35.83
CA ASP A 734 -10.68 -0.60 37.19
C ASP A 734 -9.35 -0.23 37.86
N LEU A 735 -9.38 0.76 38.75
CA LEU A 735 -8.19 1.20 39.48
C LEU A 735 -8.34 0.74 40.94
N ASP A 736 -7.56 -0.25 41.36
CA ASP A 736 -7.67 -0.87 42.68
C ASP A 736 -7.39 0.15 43.79
N SER A 737 -6.25 0.83 43.67
CA SER A 737 -5.78 1.77 44.69
C SER A 737 -4.74 2.74 44.14
N ILE A 738 -4.66 3.91 44.76
CA ILE A 738 -3.61 4.90 44.54
C ILE A 738 -2.75 4.93 45.79
N ARG A 739 -1.43 4.74 45.64
CA ARG A 739 -0.47 4.89 46.74
C ARG A 739 0.36 6.14 46.55
N ILE A 740 0.52 6.89 47.63
CA ILE A 740 1.30 8.13 47.62
C ILE A 740 2.40 7.99 48.67
N LYS A 741 3.65 8.25 48.28
CA LYS A 741 4.83 8.24 49.14
C LYS A 741 5.28 9.68 49.42
N LEU A 742 5.28 10.09 50.69
CA LEU A 742 5.56 11.47 51.12
C LEU A 742 6.72 11.56 52.13
N SER A 743 7.37 12.73 52.22
CA SER A 743 8.30 13.08 53.32
C SER A 743 7.59 13.49 54.61
N ASN A 744 8.24 13.38 55.77
CA ASN A 744 7.66 13.56 57.11
C ASN A 744 7.22 15.01 57.44
N TRP A 745 5.96 15.42 57.15
CA TRP A 745 5.47 16.77 57.49
C TRP A 745 3.94 16.85 57.71
N TYR A 746 3.49 17.96 58.31
CA TYR A 746 2.11 18.21 58.79
C TYR A 746 1.28 19.07 57.80
N GLN A 747 0.61 18.47 56.81
CA GLN A 747 -0.32 19.20 55.90
C GLN A 747 -1.58 18.41 55.53
N THR A 748 -2.61 19.12 55.04
CA THR A 748 -3.85 18.56 54.50
C THR A 748 -3.72 18.38 52.99
N PHE A 749 -4.14 17.22 52.47
CA PHE A 749 -4.14 16.98 51.02
C PHE A 749 -5.44 16.31 50.53
N SER A 750 -5.70 16.43 49.24
CA SER A 750 -6.77 15.74 48.52
C SER A 750 -6.18 14.89 47.38
N VAL A 751 -6.79 13.74 47.13
CA VAL A 751 -6.51 12.89 45.96
C VAL A 751 -7.76 12.90 45.09
N LEU A 752 -7.61 13.17 43.80
CA LEU A 752 -8.69 13.34 42.84
C LEU A 752 -8.45 12.49 41.60
N LYS A 753 -9.53 12.14 40.89
CA LYS A 753 -9.51 11.47 39.58
C LYS A 753 -10.28 12.27 38.54
N SER A 754 -9.97 12.05 37.27
CA SER A 754 -10.69 12.60 36.14
C SER A 754 -10.57 11.69 34.90
N VAL A 755 -11.51 11.80 33.98
CA VAL A 755 -11.43 11.19 32.64
C VAL A 755 -11.01 12.19 31.57
N ASN A 756 -11.08 13.49 31.85
CA ASN A 756 -10.92 14.56 30.86
C ASN A 756 -10.00 15.72 31.32
N ASN A 757 -9.37 15.60 32.50
CA ASN A 757 -8.46 16.58 33.08
C ASN A 757 -9.10 17.94 33.46
N THR A 758 -10.43 18.06 33.37
CA THR A 758 -11.19 19.29 33.70
C THR A 758 -12.15 19.05 34.86
N ASP A 759 -12.88 17.95 34.84
CA ASP A 759 -13.84 17.59 35.87
C ASP A 759 -13.17 16.65 36.88
N TRP A 760 -12.94 17.16 38.08
CA TRP A 760 -12.19 16.46 39.11
C TRP A 760 -13.11 15.95 40.21
N VAL A 761 -13.00 14.66 40.51
CA VAL A 761 -13.68 14.10 41.67
C VAL A 761 -12.69 13.67 42.73
N LYS A 762 -12.90 14.19 43.94
CA LYS A 762 -12.14 13.82 45.12
C LYS A 762 -12.47 12.39 45.55
N ILE A 763 -11.44 11.56 45.64
CA ILE A 763 -11.52 10.14 46.03
C ILE A 763 -10.84 9.86 47.38
N GLY A 764 -10.12 10.84 47.93
CA GLY A 764 -9.53 10.73 49.26
C GLY A 764 -8.99 12.06 49.78
N SER A 765 -8.71 12.10 51.08
CA SER A 765 -7.93 13.16 51.73
C SER A 765 -7.18 12.62 52.94
N GLY A 766 -6.14 13.32 53.36
CA GLY A 766 -5.35 12.99 54.54
C GLY A 766 -4.88 14.24 55.29
N LEU A 767 -4.53 14.05 56.57
CA LEU A 767 -3.93 15.06 57.45
C LEU A 767 -2.77 14.41 58.21
N ASN A 768 -1.58 15.04 58.19
CA ASN A 768 -0.42 14.67 59.02
C ASN A 768 0.05 13.21 58.85
N ILE A 769 0.27 12.77 57.62
CA ILE A 769 0.70 11.39 57.34
C ILE A 769 2.20 11.35 56.99
N THR A 770 2.94 10.41 57.59
CA THR A 770 4.33 10.10 57.28
C THR A 770 4.42 8.76 56.52
N GLY A 771 5.16 8.69 55.41
CA GLY A 771 5.41 7.43 54.69
C GLY A 771 4.45 7.15 53.52
N VAL A 772 3.99 5.90 53.39
CA VAL A 772 3.13 5.43 52.29
C VAL A 772 1.67 5.43 52.71
N SER A 773 0.82 6.16 51.99
CA SER A 773 -0.64 6.14 52.15
C SER A 773 -1.29 5.44 50.96
N THR A 774 -2.29 4.58 51.19
CA THR A 774 -3.03 3.87 50.12
C THR A 774 -4.50 4.28 50.15
N TYR A 775 -5.05 4.66 49.00
CA TYR A 775 -6.43 5.11 48.82
C TYR A 775 -7.15 4.24 47.79
N ASN A 776 -8.26 3.60 48.17
CA ASN A 776 -9.05 2.79 47.24
C ASN A 776 -9.93 3.71 46.38
N VAL A 777 -9.98 3.48 45.07
CA VAL A 777 -10.75 4.32 44.14
C VAL A 777 -12.17 3.73 43.99
N ILE A 778 -13.18 4.39 44.58
CA ILE A 778 -14.60 4.02 44.42
C ILE A 778 -15.33 5.13 43.62
N GLY A 779 -16.26 4.75 42.73
CA GLY A 779 -16.84 5.49 41.59
C GLY A 779 -17.48 6.86 41.87
N SER A 780 -17.39 7.77 40.89
CA SER A 780 -18.06 9.08 40.91
C SER A 780 -18.22 9.61 39.48
N GLY A 781 -19.27 9.18 38.79
CA GLY A 781 -19.53 9.51 37.39
C GLY A 781 -20.14 10.90 37.24
N ILE A 782 -19.55 11.73 36.37
CA ILE A 782 -20.18 12.94 35.84
C ILE A 782 -20.47 12.64 34.35
N GLY A 783 -21.71 12.86 33.89
CA GLY A 783 -22.08 12.72 32.47
C GLY A 783 -22.68 11.38 32.03
N ILE A 784 -23.10 10.52 32.98
CA ILE A 784 -23.85 9.28 32.70
C ILE A 784 -25.27 9.41 33.24
N SER A 785 -26.27 9.04 32.44
CA SER A 785 -27.64 8.84 32.90
C SER A 785 -27.88 7.35 33.20
N TYR A 786 -28.72 7.10 34.21
CA TYR A 786 -29.04 5.75 34.66
C TYR A 786 -30.52 5.46 34.40
N LEU A 787 -30.84 4.19 34.13
CA LEU A 787 -32.20 3.68 34.10
C LEU A 787 -32.20 2.28 34.72
N TRP A 788 -32.65 2.19 35.96
CA TRP A 788 -32.80 0.93 36.67
C TRP A 788 -34.02 0.17 36.17
N ASN A 789 -34.04 -1.14 36.37
CA ASN A 789 -35.17 -2.00 35.99
C ASN A 789 -36.47 -1.75 36.79
N ASN A 790 -36.42 -0.86 37.79
CA ASN A 790 -37.59 -0.31 38.51
C ASN A 790 -38.00 1.10 38.02
N LEU A 791 -37.43 1.56 36.88
CA LEU A 791 -37.63 2.87 36.25
C LEU A 791 -37.00 4.07 36.99
N ASP A 792 -36.19 3.83 38.02
CA ASP A 792 -35.43 4.90 38.67
C ASP A 792 -34.28 5.39 37.76
N THR A 793 -33.96 6.69 37.82
CA THR A 793 -32.92 7.32 36.99
C THR A 793 -31.74 7.88 37.80
N THR A 794 -31.75 7.69 39.11
CA THR A 794 -30.67 8.10 40.01
C THR A 794 -29.51 7.11 39.95
N GLN A 795 -28.31 7.56 40.34
CA GLN A 795 -27.12 6.71 40.41
C GLN A 795 -27.25 5.58 41.45
N SER A 796 -28.09 5.75 42.47
CA SER A 796 -28.27 4.78 43.54
C SER A 796 -29.73 4.61 43.91
N ILE A 797 -30.16 3.36 44.09
CA ILE A 797 -31.50 3.01 44.54
C ILE A 797 -31.47 2.34 45.91
N ILE A 798 -32.58 2.43 46.64
CA ILE A 798 -32.80 1.67 47.88
C ILE A 798 -33.65 0.45 47.53
N ALA A 799 -33.07 -0.74 47.67
CA ALA A 799 -33.79 -1.99 47.49
C ALA A 799 -34.40 -2.44 48.82
N THR A 800 -35.73 -2.60 48.84
CA THR A 800 -36.53 -3.06 50.00
C THR A 800 -37.31 -4.34 49.72
N GLN A 801 -37.23 -4.86 48.49
CA GLN A 801 -37.95 -6.04 48.04
C GLN A 801 -36.98 -7.04 47.39
N SER A 802 -37.27 -8.34 47.58
CA SER A 802 -36.53 -9.42 46.94
C SER A 802 -36.66 -9.34 45.42
N GLY A 803 -35.56 -9.50 44.69
CA GLY A 803 -35.56 -9.45 43.23
C GLY A 803 -34.18 -9.30 42.62
N SER A 804 -34.11 -9.35 41.29
CA SER A 804 -32.89 -9.09 40.51
C SER A 804 -32.90 -7.67 39.99
N TYR A 805 -31.86 -6.90 40.31
CA TYR A 805 -31.72 -5.50 39.93
C TYR A 805 -30.63 -5.34 38.86
N PHE A 806 -30.88 -4.53 37.84
CA PHE A 806 -29.90 -4.14 36.82
C PHE A 806 -30.12 -2.68 36.40
N VAL A 807 -29.08 -2.05 35.86
CA VAL A 807 -29.11 -0.66 35.42
C VAL A 807 -28.59 -0.52 33.99
N LEU A 808 -29.32 0.20 33.16
CA LEU A 808 -28.86 0.71 31.87
C LEU A 808 -28.16 2.05 32.12
N ALA A 809 -26.90 2.18 31.71
CA ALA A 809 -26.16 3.43 31.77
C ALA A 809 -25.97 3.99 30.36
N THR A 810 -26.25 5.28 30.16
CA THR A 810 -26.02 5.98 28.88
C THR A 810 -25.06 7.14 29.11
N ASN A 811 -24.01 7.23 28.30
CA ASN A 811 -23.06 8.33 28.39
C ASN A 811 -23.58 9.60 27.68
N ILE A 812 -22.86 10.72 27.82
CA ILE A 812 -23.21 12.01 27.21
C ILE A 812 -23.30 11.99 25.67
N PHE A 813 -22.73 10.96 25.02
CA PHE A 813 -22.75 10.78 23.58
C PHE A 813 -23.87 9.83 23.10
N GLY A 814 -24.70 9.32 24.01
CA GLY A 814 -25.83 8.44 23.70
C GLY A 814 -25.46 6.95 23.61
N CYS A 815 -24.22 6.55 23.87
CA CYS A 815 -23.83 5.13 23.89
C CYS A 815 -24.21 4.50 25.24
N PHE A 816 -24.77 3.29 25.20
CA PHE A 816 -25.34 2.66 26.38
C PHE A 816 -24.86 1.23 26.61
N SER A 817 -24.88 0.80 27.86
CA SER A 817 -24.67 -0.60 28.27
C SER A 817 -25.54 -0.96 29.46
N THR A 818 -25.77 -2.25 29.66
CA THR A 818 -26.54 -2.78 30.80
C THR A 818 -25.61 -3.50 31.75
N SER A 819 -25.75 -3.26 33.06
CA SER A 819 -25.00 -3.96 34.09
C SER A 819 -25.34 -5.46 34.11
N SER A 820 -24.47 -6.26 34.72
CA SER A 820 -24.89 -7.58 35.23
C SER A 820 -25.96 -7.44 36.31
N THR A 821 -26.75 -8.50 36.53
CA THR A 821 -27.82 -8.50 37.54
C THR A 821 -27.28 -8.70 38.96
N THR A 822 -27.75 -7.90 39.92
CA THR A 822 -27.50 -8.08 41.36
C THR A 822 -28.76 -8.58 42.05
N SER A 823 -28.68 -9.71 42.78
CA SER A 823 -29.80 -10.29 43.51
C SER A 823 -29.91 -9.73 44.92
N VAL A 824 -31.12 -9.35 45.33
CA VAL A 824 -31.47 -8.95 46.71
C VAL A 824 -32.49 -9.93 47.28
N THR A 825 -32.30 -10.31 48.55
CA THR A 825 -33.14 -11.24 49.31
C THR A 825 -33.61 -10.60 50.61
N VAL A 826 -34.91 -10.51 50.80
CA VAL A 826 -35.56 -10.03 52.03
C VAL A 826 -36.14 -11.21 52.78
N ASN A 827 -35.58 -11.53 53.95
CA ASN A 827 -36.01 -12.63 54.81
C ASN A 827 -37.14 -12.16 55.75
N SER A 828 -38.20 -12.95 55.89
CA SER A 828 -39.30 -12.65 56.82
C SER A 828 -38.83 -12.70 58.28
N ILE A 829 -39.31 -11.77 59.11
CA ILE A 829 -39.10 -11.84 60.57
C ILE A 829 -39.89 -13.02 61.14
N PRO A 830 -39.29 -13.94 61.94
CA PRO A 830 -40.01 -15.04 62.55
C PRO A 830 -41.11 -14.54 63.51
N ALA A 831 -42.22 -15.29 63.59
CA ALA A 831 -43.30 -14.96 64.52
C ALA A 831 -42.81 -14.96 65.98
N THR A 832 -43.38 -14.10 66.82
CA THR A 832 -43.07 -14.05 68.26
C THR A 832 -43.37 -15.40 68.91
N PRO A 833 -42.39 -16.07 69.53
CA PRO A 833 -42.61 -17.34 70.19
C PRO A 833 -43.43 -17.18 71.47
N VAL A 834 -44.13 -18.24 71.85
CA VAL A 834 -44.84 -18.37 73.11
C VAL A 834 -44.20 -19.49 73.90
N ILE A 835 -43.84 -19.23 75.15
CA ILE A 835 -43.28 -20.22 76.06
C ILE A 835 -44.33 -20.70 77.05
N SER A 836 -44.30 -22.00 77.36
CA SER A 836 -45.08 -22.63 78.43
C SER A 836 -44.15 -23.32 79.43
N VAL A 837 -44.62 -23.56 80.65
CA VAL A 837 -43.82 -24.21 81.71
C VAL A 837 -44.55 -25.41 82.28
N SER A 838 -43.81 -26.49 82.51
CA SER A 838 -44.27 -27.66 83.26
C SER A 838 -43.19 -28.05 84.26
N SER A 839 -43.49 -27.92 85.56
CA SER A 839 -42.51 -28.02 86.65
C SER A 839 -41.37 -27.01 86.47
N PHE A 840 -40.15 -27.48 86.16
CA PHE A 840 -38.97 -26.63 85.90
C PHE A 840 -38.57 -26.57 84.42
N VAL A 841 -39.30 -27.23 83.50
CA VAL A 841 -38.98 -27.22 82.06
C VAL A 841 -39.86 -26.20 81.34
N LEU A 842 -39.21 -25.23 80.70
CA LEU A 842 -39.80 -24.23 79.83
C LEU A 842 -39.74 -24.73 78.38
N THR A 843 -40.83 -24.61 77.63
CA THR A 843 -40.94 -25.08 76.25
C THR A 843 -41.40 -23.95 75.33
N SER A 844 -40.63 -23.67 74.27
CA SER A 844 -40.98 -22.73 73.20
C SER A 844 -41.87 -23.41 72.16
N ASN A 845 -42.86 -22.69 71.61
CA ASN A 845 -43.64 -23.17 70.48
C ASN A 845 -42.88 -23.15 69.14
N SER A 846 -41.70 -22.53 69.08
CA SER A 846 -40.80 -22.63 67.93
C SER A 846 -39.92 -23.87 68.02
N SER A 847 -39.90 -24.71 66.99
CA SER A 847 -39.07 -25.92 66.96
C SER A 847 -37.58 -25.64 66.74
N THR A 848 -37.23 -24.49 66.17
CA THR A 848 -35.85 -24.11 65.79
C THR A 848 -35.54 -22.65 66.11
N GLY A 849 -34.26 -22.28 66.09
CA GLY A 849 -33.80 -20.89 66.24
C GLY A 849 -33.89 -20.30 67.65
N ASN A 850 -34.28 -21.09 68.66
CA ASN A 850 -34.44 -20.59 70.04
C ASN A 850 -33.11 -20.13 70.65
N GLN A 851 -33.15 -19.07 71.44
CA GLN A 851 -32.13 -18.69 72.40
C GLN A 851 -32.85 -18.22 73.68
N TRP A 852 -32.58 -18.89 74.80
CA TRP A 852 -33.20 -18.58 76.09
C TRP A 852 -32.43 -17.51 76.87
N TYR A 853 -33.18 -16.74 77.65
CA TYR A 853 -32.70 -15.62 78.46
C TYR A 853 -33.31 -15.69 79.86
N ASN A 854 -32.62 -15.09 80.82
CA ASN A 854 -33.14 -14.83 82.16
C ASN A 854 -32.96 -13.34 82.53
N SER A 855 -33.29 -12.96 83.77
CA SER A 855 -33.16 -11.57 84.24
C SER A 855 -31.72 -11.03 84.22
N ALA A 856 -30.71 -11.89 84.11
CA ALA A 856 -29.30 -11.52 83.98
C ALA A 856 -28.83 -11.45 82.51
N GLY A 857 -29.69 -11.77 81.54
CA GLY A 857 -29.40 -11.71 80.10
C GLY A 857 -29.36 -13.10 79.44
N ILE A 858 -28.49 -13.25 78.43
CA ILE A 858 -28.42 -14.47 77.63
C ILE A 858 -27.98 -15.68 78.46
N ILE A 859 -28.65 -16.81 78.26
CA ILE A 859 -28.25 -18.10 78.83
C ILE A 859 -27.42 -18.83 77.77
N ASN A 860 -26.09 -18.76 77.90
CA ASN A 860 -25.18 -19.32 76.91
C ASN A 860 -25.45 -20.81 76.63
N GLY A 861 -25.59 -21.15 75.35
CA GLY A 861 -25.82 -22.53 74.89
C GLY A 861 -27.26 -23.05 75.06
N ALA A 862 -28.17 -22.27 75.66
CA ALA A 862 -29.57 -22.64 75.79
C ALA A 862 -30.33 -22.31 74.48
N ASN A 863 -30.15 -23.16 73.47
CA ASN A 863 -30.71 -22.97 72.13
C ASN A 863 -31.74 -24.05 71.70
N SER A 864 -31.98 -25.02 72.57
CA SER A 864 -32.98 -26.06 72.35
C SER A 864 -34.39 -25.52 72.52
N GLN A 865 -35.38 -26.18 71.90
CA GLN A 865 -36.80 -25.84 72.08
C GLN A 865 -37.26 -25.91 73.54
N ASN A 866 -36.63 -26.76 74.35
CA ASN A 866 -36.89 -26.89 75.78
C ASN A 866 -35.69 -26.42 76.60
N TYR A 867 -35.94 -25.75 77.72
CA TYR A 867 -34.93 -25.31 78.67
C TYR A 867 -35.36 -25.59 80.12
N THR A 868 -34.49 -26.21 80.92
CA THR A 868 -34.76 -26.49 82.34
C THR A 868 -34.23 -25.36 83.21
N ALA A 869 -35.11 -24.66 83.92
CA ALA A 869 -34.76 -23.62 84.88
C ALA A 869 -34.06 -24.20 86.11
N THR A 870 -32.86 -23.67 86.42
CA THR A 870 -32.00 -24.15 87.51
C THR A 870 -31.91 -23.19 88.70
N SER A 871 -32.52 -22.01 88.59
CA SER A 871 -32.52 -20.98 89.63
C SER A 871 -33.77 -20.11 89.56
N ASP A 872 -34.07 -19.45 90.68
CA ASP A 872 -35.20 -18.55 90.83
C ASP A 872 -35.01 -17.33 89.94
N ASN A 873 -35.75 -17.29 88.83
CA ASN A 873 -35.54 -16.26 87.82
C ASN A 873 -36.77 -16.10 86.90
N THR A 874 -36.75 -15.04 86.10
CA THR A 874 -37.71 -14.79 85.02
C THR A 874 -37.08 -15.17 83.70
N TYR A 875 -37.68 -16.13 82.97
CA TYR A 875 -37.16 -16.66 81.72
C TYR A 875 -38.02 -16.23 80.52
N TYR A 876 -37.38 -16.02 79.37
CA TYR A 876 -38.01 -15.77 78.07
C TYR A 876 -37.14 -16.31 76.92
N VAL A 877 -37.71 -16.41 75.71
CA VAL A 877 -36.99 -16.88 74.52
C VAL A 877 -37.13 -15.89 73.36
N ILE A 878 -36.07 -15.77 72.55
CA ILE A 878 -36.08 -15.09 71.25
C ILE A 878 -35.73 -16.13 70.19
N VAL A 879 -36.43 -16.12 69.05
CA VAL A 879 -36.20 -17.05 67.95
C VAL A 879 -35.50 -16.33 66.80
N THR A 880 -34.40 -16.89 66.30
CA THR A 880 -33.68 -16.37 65.14
C THR A 880 -33.66 -17.39 64.00
N GLU A 881 -34.21 -17.02 62.84
CA GLU A 881 -34.19 -17.83 61.62
C GLU A 881 -33.73 -16.99 60.42
N ASN A 882 -32.90 -17.56 59.54
CA ASN A 882 -32.30 -16.86 58.39
C ASN A 882 -31.66 -15.50 58.73
N GLY A 883 -31.09 -15.38 59.94
CA GLY A 883 -30.45 -14.16 60.43
C GLY A 883 -31.40 -13.12 61.03
N CYS A 884 -32.72 -13.36 61.04
CA CYS A 884 -33.73 -12.44 61.57
C CYS A 884 -34.28 -12.92 62.91
N SER A 885 -34.31 -12.04 63.92
CA SER A 885 -34.81 -12.35 65.26
C SER A 885 -36.25 -11.87 65.46
N SER A 886 -37.06 -12.69 66.11
CA SER A 886 -38.41 -12.34 66.55
C SER A 886 -38.42 -11.39 67.75
N ALA A 887 -39.58 -10.81 68.07
CA ALA A 887 -39.77 -10.13 69.34
C ALA A 887 -39.72 -11.12 70.53
N GLN A 888 -39.49 -10.59 71.73
CA GLN A 888 -39.44 -11.39 72.97
C GLN A 888 -40.73 -12.18 73.20
N SER A 889 -40.63 -13.45 73.61
CA SER A 889 -41.78 -14.20 74.12
C SER A 889 -42.39 -13.60 75.38
N ASN A 890 -43.55 -14.13 75.78
CA ASN A 890 -44.02 -13.99 77.16
C ASN A 890 -42.94 -14.44 78.17
N SER A 891 -42.90 -13.82 79.35
CA SER A 891 -41.94 -14.16 80.41
C SER A 891 -42.57 -15.06 81.46
N ILE A 892 -41.81 -16.03 82.00
CA ILE A 892 -42.27 -16.95 83.05
C ILE A 892 -41.32 -16.90 84.26
N ILE A 893 -41.87 -16.77 85.46
CA ILE A 893 -41.13 -16.78 86.73
C ILE A 893 -41.11 -18.20 87.31
N VAL A 894 -39.94 -18.69 87.73
CA VAL A 894 -39.75 -19.98 88.41
C VAL A 894 -39.14 -19.71 89.80
N LEU A 895 -39.65 -20.33 90.88
CA LEU A 895 -39.20 -20.15 92.28
C LEU A 895 -39.02 -21.50 93.02
N GLY A 896 -37.96 -21.65 93.82
CA GLY A 896 -37.54 -22.87 94.54
C GLY A 896 -37.36 -22.66 96.05
N THR A 897 -38.03 -23.47 96.88
CA THR A 897 -38.14 -23.27 98.33
C THR A 897 -36.96 -23.82 99.14
N ASN A 898 -36.25 -22.96 99.91
CA ASN A 898 -35.50 -23.32 101.12
C ASN A 898 -35.40 -22.12 102.10
N ILE A 899 -35.38 -22.43 103.41
CA ILE A 899 -35.64 -21.57 104.57
C ILE A 899 -34.35 -21.13 105.31
N GLU A 900 -34.43 -19.93 105.93
CA GLU A 900 -33.63 -19.32 107.05
C GLU A 900 -32.23 -18.72 106.76
N GLN A 901 -31.77 -17.60 107.36
CA GLN A 901 -32.33 -16.51 108.20
C GLN A 901 -31.24 -15.41 108.35
N SER A 902 -31.62 -14.13 108.47
CA SER A 902 -31.18 -13.22 109.57
C SER A 902 -31.55 -11.75 109.28
N ILE A 903 -32.50 -11.18 110.04
CA ILE A 903 -32.50 -9.73 110.37
C ILE A 903 -33.02 -9.55 111.80
N SER A 904 -32.29 -8.73 112.56
CA SER A 904 -32.37 -8.40 113.98
C SER A 904 -33.46 -7.39 114.34
N ALA A 905 -34.16 -7.56 115.48
CA ALA A 905 -34.60 -6.46 116.38
C ALA A 905 -35.30 -6.99 117.67
N SER A 906 -34.51 -7.06 118.75
CA SER A 906 -34.72 -6.79 120.19
C SER A 906 -36.10 -6.76 120.92
N ASN A 907 -37.28 -7.00 120.35
CA ASN A 907 -38.56 -7.05 121.10
C ASN A 907 -39.42 -8.29 120.76
N GLY A 908 -38.78 -9.43 120.51
CA GLY A 908 -39.45 -10.65 120.02
C GLY A 908 -40.12 -11.50 121.12
N PHE A 909 -41.29 -12.07 120.80
CA PHE A 909 -41.94 -13.14 121.55
C PHE A 909 -41.79 -14.48 120.81
N VAL A 910 -41.85 -15.60 121.53
CA VAL A 910 -41.86 -16.95 120.95
C VAL A 910 -43.22 -17.60 121.18
N ILE A 911 -43.63 -18.43 120.22
CA ILE A 911 -44.83 -19.25 120.29
C ILE A 911 -44.46 -20.70 120.06
N TYR A 912 -44.99 -21.58 120.89
CA TYR A 912 -44.77 -23.01 120.77
C TYR A 912 -45.88 -23.80 121.50
N PRO A 913 -46.10 -25.07 121.15
CA PRO A 913 -45.61 -25.71 119.93
C PRO A 913 -46.25 -25.08 118.68
N ASN A 914 -45.52 -25.08 117.57
CA ASN A 914 -46.05 -24.77 116.25
C ASN A 914 -45.57 -25.87 115.29
N PRO A 915 -46.43 -26.80 114.85
CA PRO A 915 -47.90 -26.76 114.96
C PRO A 915 -48.45 -26.98 116.39
N VAL A 916 -49.57 -26.35 116.71
CA VAL A 916 -50.28 -26.48 117.99
C VAL A 916 -51.48 -27.42 117.85
N LYS A 917 -51.72 -28.26 118.85
CA LYS A 917 -52.93 -29.10 118.93
C LYS A 917 -53.99 -28.50 119.84
N ASN A 918 -53.75 -28.42 121.14
CA ASN A 918 -54.76 -27.94 122.09
C ASN A 918 -54.34 -26.68 122.84
N GLU A 919 -53.07 -26.51 123.17
CA GLU A 919 -52.60 -25.39 124.00
C GLU A 919 -51.43 -24.69 123.32
N LEU A 920 -51.56 -23.39 123.05
CA LEU A 920 -50.47 -22.56 122.52
C LEU A 920 -49.81 -21.77 123.66
N TYR A 921 -48.51 -21.98 123.84
CA TYR A 921 -47.69 -21.24 124.79
C TYR A 921 -47.12 -20.01 124.11
N ILE A 922 -47.31 -18.85 124.73
CA ILE A 922 -46.77 -17.57 124.30
C ILE A 922 -45.83 -17.09 125.40
N LYS A 923 -44.56 -16.89 125.07
CA LYS A 923 -43.55 -16.40 126.02
C LYS A 923 -42.87 -15.15 125.46
N THR A 924 -42.81 -14.11 126.27
CA THR A 924 -42.13 -12.85 125.96
C THR A 924 -40.80 -12.80 126.72
N ASN A 925 -39.83 -12.07 126.19
CA ASN A 925 -38.54 -11.87 126.86
C ASN A 925 -38.60 -10.62 127.76
N ASN A 926 -38.92 -10.81 129.05
CA ASN A 926 -38.82 -9.78 130.12
C ASN A 926 -39.40 -8.39 129.77
N LEU A 927 -40.72 -8.31 129.57
CA LEU A 927 -41.41 -7.03 129.35
C LEU A 927 -41.83 -6.38 130.69
N ALA A 928 -41.67 -5.06 130.81
CA ALA A 928 -41.90 -4.32 132.06
C ALA A 928 -43.40 -4.12 132.43
N SER A 929 -44.32 -4.40 131.51
CA SER A 929 -45.78 -4.31 131.71
C SER A 929 -46.51 -5.31 130.82
N SER A 930 -47.76 -5.66 131.19
CA SER A 930 -48.58 -6.60 130.41
C SER A 930 -48.90 -6.05 129.02
N GLN A 931 -48.62 -6.83 127.97
CA GLN A 931 -48.88 -6.48 126.56
C GLN A 931 -50.13 -7.15 126.04
N LYS A 932 -50.91 -6.45 125.22
CA LYS A 932 -52.07 -7.03 124.54
C LYS A 932 -51.62 -7.90 123.36
N PHE A 933 -52.26 -9.03 123.15
CA PHE A 933 -52.13 -9.81 121.92
C PHE A 933 -53.48 -10.30 121.40
N GLU A 934 -53.53 -10.54 120.09
CA GLU A 934 -54.70 -11.03 119.37
C GLU A 934 -54.28 -12.19 118.46
N ILE A 935 -55.05 -13.27 118.43
CA ILE A 935 -54.92 -14.35 117.44
C ILE A 935 -55.99 -14.14 116.38
N VAL A 936 -55.57 -14.15 115.12
CA VAL A 936 -56.44 -14.01 113.96
C VAL A 936 -56.38 -15.26 113.07
N ASN A 937 -57.51 -15.60 112.46
CA ASN A 937 -57.59 -16.64 111.44
C ASN A 937 -57.02 -16.14 110.08
N ASN A 938 -57.00 -17.01 109.08
CA ASN A 938 -56.47 -16.73 107.74
C ASN A 938 -57.22 -15.64 106.95
N ILE A 939 -58.43 -15.25 107.36
CA ILE A 939 -59.18 -14.11 106.80
C ILE A 939 -59.05 -12.83 107.64
N GLY A 940 -58.22 -12.84 108.70
CA GLY A 940 -57.91 -11.68 109.52
C GLY A 940 -58.88 -11.38 110.65
N GLN A 941 -59.88 -12.24 110.91
CA GLN A 941 -60.81 -12.08 112.04
C GLN A 941 -60.13 -12.45 113.36
N VAL A 942 -60.30 -11.64 114.41
CA VAL A 942 -59.79 -11.92 115.76
C VAL A 942 -60.61 -13.03 116.40
N VAL A 943 -59.99 -14.18 116.63
CA VAL A 943 -60.60 -15.36 117.24
C VAL A 943 -60.27 -15.49 118.73
N TYR A 944 -59.21 -14.82 119.19
CA TYR A 944 -58.84 -14.76 120.60
C TYR A 944 -58.09 -13.44 120.87
N ASN A 945 -58.33 -12.81 122.01
CA ASN A 945 -57.53 -11.68 122.47
C ASN A 945 -57.35 -11.71 123.99
N SER A 946 -56.18 -11.32 124.47
CA SER A 946 -55.84 -11.26 125.89
C SER A 946 -54.60 -10.39 126.13
N THR A 947 -54.07 -10.38 127.34
CA THR A 947 -52.80 -9.73 127.67
C THR A 947 -51.80 -10.73 128.26
N VAL A 948 -50.50 -10.51 128.02
CA VAL A 948 -49.40 -11.34 128.53
C VAL A 948 -48.29 -10.45 129.08
N ASN A 949 -47.78 -10.77 130.27
CA ASN A 949 -46.62 -10.08 130.84
C ASN A 949 -45.32 -10.85 130.50
N GLN A 950 -45.12 -12.05 131.07
CA GLN A 950 -43.97 -12.91 130.78
C GLN A 950 -44.33 -14.17 129.98
N SER A 951 -45.42 -14.85 130.33
CA SER A 951 -45.92 -16.00 129.59
C SER A 951 -47.41 -16.24 129.82
N THR A 952 -48.10 -16.81 128.83
CA THR A 952 -49.47 -17.30 128.97
C THR A 952 -49.68 -18.55 128.12
N VAL A 953 -50.71 -19.34 128.46
CA VAL A 953 -51.26 -20.40 127.63
C VAL A 953 -52.59 -19.94 127.05
N VAL A 954 -52.84 -20.30 125.80
CA VAL A 954 -54.12 -20.13 125.13
C VAL A 954 -54.66 -21.50 124.78
N ASP A 955 -55.89 -21.78 125.22
CA ASP A 955 -56.63 -22.96 124.79
C ASP A 955 -57.13 -22.76 123.35
N MET A 956 -56.65 -23.61 122.47
CA MET A 956 -56.92 -23.65 121.04
C MET A 956 -57.82 -24.83 120.65
N SER A 957 -58.27 -25.65 121.61
CA SER A 957 -59.03 -26.88 121.35
C SER A 957 -60.36 -26.63 120.63
N ALA A 958 -60.99 -25.47 120.87
CA ALA A 958 -62.25 -25.07 120.22
C ALA A 958 -62.08 -24.49 118.80
N LEU A 959 -60.84 -24.29 118.33
CA LEU A 959 -60.57 -23.68 117.02
C LEU A 959 -60.28 -24.74 115.95
N PRO A 960 -60.81 -24.59 114.71
CA PRO A 960 -60.54 -25.52 113.61
C PRO A 960 -59.06 -25.54 113.21
N SER A 961 -58.60 -26.68 112.67
CA SER A 961 -57.29 -26.83 112.05
C SER A 961 -57.09 -25.82 110.92
N GLY A 962 -55.93 -25.16 110.89
CA GLY A 962 -55.65 -24.10 109.92
C GLY A 962 -54.47 -23.21 110.30
N VAL A 963 -54.12 -22.25 109.44
CA VAL A 963 -53.04 -21.30 109.71
C VAL A 963 -53.60 -20.06 110.41
N TYR A 964 -53.05 -19.76 111.57
CA TYR A 964 -53.38 -18.59 112.37
C TYR A 964 -52.18 -17.65 112.46
N SER A 965 -52.46 -16.38 112.74
CA SER A 965 -51.42 -15.40 113.07
C SER A 965 -51.69 -14.82 114.43
N ILE A 966 -50.66 -14.72 115.26
CA ILE A 966 -50.70 -13.95 116.50
C ILE A 966 -50.06 -12.59 116.26
N LYS A 967 -50.76 -11.53 116.66
CA LYS A 967 -50.30 -10.15 116.67
C LYS A 967 -50.13 -9.70 118.12
N MET A 968 -48.93 -9.28 118.49
CA MET A 968 -48.62 -8.76 119.83
C MET A 968 -48.32 -7.27 119.73
N PHE A 969 -49.02 -6.47 120.54
CA PHE A 969 -48.89 -5.02 120.57
C PHE A 969 -47.91 -4.63 121.66
N VAL A 970 -46.77 -4.04 121.28
CA VAL A 970 -45.74 -3.52 122.19
C VAL A 970 -45.65 -2.01 121.98
N GLY A 971 -46.27 -1.22 122.87
CA GLY A 971 -46.43 0.22 122.67
C GLY A 971 -47.31 0.53 121.45
N ASN A 972 -46.78 1.28 120.48
CA ASN A 972 -47.47 1.63 119.23
C ASN A 972 -47.18 0.66 118.06
N GLU A 973 -46.36 -0.38 118.27
CA GLU A 973 -46.00 -1.35 117.23
C GLU A 973 -46.69 -2.71 117.44
N ALA A 974 -46.97 -3.41 116.35
CA ALA A 974 -47.54 -4.76 116.38
C ALA A 974 -46.60 -5.77 115.69
N VAL A 975 -46.12 -6.77 116.44
CA VAL A 975 -45.27 -7.85 115.93
C VAL A 975 -46.14 -9.08 115.63
N CYS A 976 -46.01 -9.65 114.43
CA CYS A 976 -46.82 -10.77 113.98
C CYS A 976 -46.01 -12.05 113.82
N LYS A 977 -46.55 -13.19 114.27
CA LYS A 977 -46.01 -14.54 113.98
C LYS A 977 -47.13 -15.46 113.48
N ARG A 978 -46.82 -16.34 112.53
CA ARG A 978 -47.74 -17.34 112.02
C ARG A 978 -47.49 -18.69 112.70
N PHE A 979 -48.57 -19.42 112.95
CA PHE A 979 -48.51 -20.79 113.42
C PHE A 979 -49.66 -21.61 112.83
N VAL A 980 -49.51 -22.92 112.85
CA VAL A 980 -50.50 -23.87 112.35
C VAL A 980 -51.19 -24.53 113.53
N LYS A 981 -52.52 -24.54 113.53
CA LYS A 981 -53.34 -25.40 114.39
C LYS A 981 -53.60 -26.69 113.61
N GLU A 982 -53.19 -27.82 114.19
CA GLU A 982 -53.49 -29.16 113.66
C GLU A 982 -54.88 -29.64 114.06
#